data_AF-A0A957TDD5-F1
#
_entry.id   AF-A0A957TDD5-F1
#
_cell.length_a   1.000
_cell.length_b   1.000
_cell.length_c   1.000
_cell.angle_alpha   90.00
_cell.angle_beta   90.00
_cell.angle_gamma   90.00
#
_symmetry.space_group_name_H-M   'P 1'
#
loop_
_entity.id
_entity.type
_entity.pdbx_description
1 polymer ?
#
loop_
_entity_poly.entity_id
_entity_poly.type
_entity_poly.pdbx_seq_one_letter_code
_entity_poly.pdbx_strand_id
1 'polypeptide(L)'
;MAESGSIKVFISYSRRDKIFAQQLTERLKSKSVDVWADWEDLPPSSNWMEEVQNAIEECDAYIFIISPNSLKSQVVLQELEMAERLNKRLIPILHQDINFKEIPTSIASTNWLYIRNESEFESSFPQLIEAIQTDFGWIKTHTRVLQRALEWERHSRDKSYLLRGTDFETTQQAVTQNSSKAPQLTQLQREYLLASQEANKSIFDRLRFTNAAQTEQVQSAETTEAPPSAELTSMPVEVGKLFSVSTDQPNGVDQLNYTRFADAFATLIKNPEAKTPITIGIYGQWGSGKSFLMKKIKESLAKADAIKKPTRPGKLFDTIKNMFRKKDSGIETIVIEFNAWVYSGSEHLWASLVTHLYKEVEKYFGLRMQANRLMKAIRRLFPKALNVFLFYAIPGLIISLLIGFDKIQASWEAASLALKAVGVSIVGGSLLATLPTLWTALREFGDTLFMSQALNLQKLASKPDFRDKIGIMADIKSEIGFISQMLENRNKKRQTRIVLFIDDLDRCEHRKAVEVLQAIMLLLADRDGSPFVIFLGIDARVIVRAVEEHYGSVLVKAGINGYEYLDKIVQMPFVIPFSNRKDIGNYIESLIWTKAEKDLVESKFHFEDDVDKEKVLPTQEKKAEAPPTPPQEKPASQTPEEPAPQIQTEAVPVTFTKPEREALKECVDDIVENPRKIKRIVNIYRFVRLLLPPNFQEHRKVIRWILMTEQWPLHTAWILEHVENDFSLKGKLSQNKSSNIQDIYQKVKDNIYADEMDELMLIDSDPIAFRQFIQKDPVFTTQEIYYLLYPLTFNLNPAVRSEITKYKARMAEKFLEA
;
A
#
# COMPACT_ATOMS: atom_id res chain seq x y z
N MET A 1 -10.75 -16.82 -14.14
CA MET A 1 -9.59 -17.74 -14.25
C MET A 1 -9.86 -18.89 -13.30
N ALA A 2 -10.04 -20.11 -13.82
CA ALA A 2 -10.34 -21.28 -12.99
C ALA A 2 -9.06 -21.75 -12.28
N GLU A 3 -9.12 -21.94 -10.96
CA GLU A 3 -8.05 -22.56 -10.20
C GLU A 3 -7.71 -23.93 -10.81
N SER A 4 -6.47 -24.10 -11.27
CA SER A 4 -5.95 -25.38 -11.75
C SER A 4 -5.64 -26.31 -10.56
N GLY A 5 -6.68 -26.75 -9.85
CA GLY A 5 -6.55 -27.79 -8.82
C GLY A 5 -6.58 -29.20 -9.44
N SER A 6 -5.93 -30.18 -8.80
CA SER A 6 -6.12 -31.62 -9.06
C SER A 6 -7.56 -32.07 -8.80
N ILE A 7 -8.00 -33.19 -9.41
CA ILE A 7 -9.32 -33.77 -9.13
C ILE A 7 -9.26 -34.58 -7.83
N LYS A 8 -10.22 -34.36 -6.93
CA LYS A 8 -10.31 -35.10 -5.66
C LYS A 8 -11.20 -36.33 -5.81
N VAL A 9 -10.67 -37.50 -5.53
CA VAL A 9 -11.39 -38.78 -5.67
C VAL A 9 -11.47 -39.48 -4.32
N PHE A 10 -12.67 -39.86 -3.92
CA PHE A 10 -12.90 -40.71 -2.77
C PHE A 10 -13.00 -42.17 -3.22
N ILE A 11 -12.29 -43.08 -2.55
CA ILE A 11 -12.39 -44.53 -2.81
C ILE A 11 -13.08 -45.20 -1.63
N SER A 12 -14.29 -45.71 -1.87
CA SER A 12 -15.05 -46.51 -0.90
C SER A 12 -14.82 -48.00 -1.15
N TYR A 13 -14.36 -48.70 -0.11
CA TYR A 13 -13.93 -50.09 -0.20
C TYR A 13 -14.10 -50.81 1.15
N SER A 14 -14.18 -52.14 1.14
CA SER A 14 -14.12 -52.92 2.39
C SER A 14 -12.67 -53.07 2.84
N ARG A 15 -12.39 -52.98 4.14
CA ARG A 15 -11.03 -53.22 4.68
C ARG A 15 -10.44 -54.59 4.29
N ARG A 16 -11.28 -55.57 3.95
CA ARG A 16 -10.86 -56.89 3.44
C ARG A 16 -10.30 -56.84 2.01
N ASP A 17 -10.64 -55.81 1.26
CA ASP A 17 -10.19 -55.56 -0.11
C ASP A 17 -9.11 -54.46 -0.17
N LYS A 18 -8.48 -54.16 0.97
CA LYS A 18 -7.47 -53.08 1.13
C LYS A 18 -6.33 -53.16 0.12
N ILE A 19 -5.84 -54.37 -0.16
CA ILE A 19 -4.72 -54.58 -1.09
C ILE A 19 -5.06 -54.02 -2.47
N PHE A 20 -6.26 -54.29 -2.97
CA PHE A 20 -6.72 -53.78 -4.25
C PHE A 20 -6.92 -52.26 -4.24
N ALA A 21 -7.51 -51.72 -3.16
CA ALA A 21 -7.69 -50.27 -3.01
C ALA A 21 -6.36 -49.51 -2.98
N GLN A 22 -5.32 -50.07 -2.34
CA GLN A 22 -3.97 -49.50 -2.32
C GLN A 22 -3.34 -49.49 -3.71
N GLN A 23 -3.41 -50.62 -4.44
CA GLN A 23 -2.90 -50.71 -5.81
C GLN A 23 -3.57 -49.69 -6.73
N LEU A 24 -4.89 -49.55 -6.64
CA LEU A 24 -5.65 -48.56 -7.41
C LEU A 24 -5.21 -47.13 -7.09
N THR A 25 -4.96 -46.85 -5.81
CA THR A 25 -4.60 -45.51 -5.34
C THR A 25 -3.21 -45.08 -5.76
N GLU A 26 -2.22 -45.97 -5.66
CA GLU A 26 -0.87 -45.69 -6.17
C GLU A 26 -0.89 -45.39 -7.67
N ARG A 27 -1.69 -46.14 -8.44
CA ARG A 27 -1.84 -45.92 -9.87
C ARG A 27 -2.53 -44.59 -10.19
N LEU A 28 -3.58 -44.22 -9.46
CA LEU A 28 -4.27 -42.92 -9.62
C LEU A 28 -3.36 -41.74 -9.23
N LYS A 29 -2.62 -41.83 -8.11
CA LYS A 29 -1.64 -40.82 -7.69
C LYS A 29 -0.55 -40.61 -8.74
N SER A 30 -0.10 -41.67 -9.44
CA SER A 30 0.85 -41.55 -10.57
C SER A 30 0.32 -40.71 -11.75
N LYS A 31 -1.00 -40.50 -11.84
CA LYS A 31 -1.67 -39.66 -12.85
C LYS A 31 -2.08 -38.28 -12.31
N SER A 32 -1.50 -37.84 -11.19
CA SER A 32 -1.79 -36.54 -10.54
C SER A 32 -3.25 -36.37 -10.11
N VAL A 33 -3.92 -37.49 -9.80
CA VAL A 33 -5.25 -37.49 -9.15
C VAL A 33 -5.02 -37.45 -7.64
N ASP A 34 -5.74 -36.56 -6.95
CA ASP A 34 -5.74 -36.48 -5.50
C ASP A 34 -6.73 -37.53 -4.97
N VAL A 35 -6.25 -38.47 -4.16
CA VAL A 35 -7.03 -39.65 -3.76
C VAL A 35 -7.12 -39.70 -2.24
N TRP A 36 -8.35 -39.72 -1.74
CA TRP A 36 -8.67 -39.94 -0.35
C TRP A 36 -9.21 -41.37 -0.14
N ALA A 37 -8.71 -42.04 0.88
CA ALA A 37 -9.23 -43.34 1.31
C ALA A 37 -8.77 -43.69 2.75
N ASP A 38 -9.61 -44.44 3.45
CA ASP A 38 -9.47 -44.77 4.87
C ASP A 38 -8.37 -45.84 5.13
N TRP A 39 -7.08 -45.46 5.10
CA TRP A 39 -6.00 -46.31 5.64
C TRP A 39 -4.80 -45.57 6.25
N GLU A 40 -4.75 -44.24 6.17
CA GLU A 40 -3.69 -43.43 6.79
C GLU A 40 -4.08 -43.08 8.24
N ASP A 41 -3.18 -43.28 9.19
CA ASP A 41 -3.41 -43.09 10.63
C ASP A 41 -3.88 -41.66 10.92
N LEU A 42 -5.14 -41.52 11.31
CA LEU A 42 -5.71 -40.26 11.75
C LEU A 42 -5.08 -39.81 13.08
N PRO A 43 -4.95 -38.50 13.33
CA PRO A 43 -4.45 -37.98 14.59
C PRO A 43 -5.25 -38.54 15.78
N PRO A 44 -4.59 -38.96 16.89
CA PRO A 44 -5.30 -39.47 18.07
C PRO A 44 -6.15 -38.36 18.70
N SER A 45 -7.45 -38.32 18.37
CA SER A 45 -8.57 -37.52 18.94
C SER A 45 -9.64 -37.15 17.89
N SER A 46 -9.43 -37.37 16.59
CA SER A 46 -10.43 -37.05 15.57
C SER A 46 -11.59 -38.06 15.54
N ASN A 47 -12.80 -37.57 15.26
CA ASN A 47 -13.95 -38.44 15.06
C ASN A 47 -13.91 -39.01 13.63
N TRP A 48 -13.48 -40.27 13.51
CA TRP A 48 -13.33 -41.00 12.23
C TRP A 48 -14.50 -40.82 11.26
N MET A 49 -15.75 -40.85 11.77
CA MET A 49 -16.95 -40.71 10.94
C MET A 49 -17.10 -39.31 10.33
N GLU A 50 -16.68 -38.27 11.04
CA GLU A 50 -16.78 -36.88 10.59
C GLU A 50 -15.77 -36.59 9.47
N GLU A 51 -14.58 -37.19 9.56
CA GLU A 51 -13.54 -37.07 8.52
C GLU A 51 -13.94 -37.79 7.23
N VAL A 52 -14.50 -39.00 7.34
CA VAL A 52 -15.08 -39.72 6.19
C VAL A 52 -16.19 -38.88 5.54
N GLN A 53 -17.08 -38.30 6.36
CA GLN A 53 -18.16 -37.47 5.85
C GLN A 53 -17.63 -36.25 5.09
N ASN A 54 -16.70 -35.51 5.68
CA ASN A 54 -16.09 -34.34 5.05
C ASN A 54 -15.37 -34.72 3.74
N ALA A 55 -14.67 -35.86 3.72
CA ALA A 55 -13.98 -36.32 2.51
C ALA A 55 -14.95 -36.62 1.35
N ILE A 56 -16.12 -37.20 1.61
CA ILE A 56 -17.16 -37.43 0.60
C ILE A 56 -17.80 -36.11 0.16
N GLU A 57 -18.06 -35.18 1.08
CA GLU A 57 -18.54 -33.84 0.73
C GLU A 57 -17.55 -33.09 -0.15
N GLU A 58 -16.25 -33.27 0.08
CA GLU A 58 -15.16 -32.63 -0.65
C GLU A 58 -14.78 -33.28 -1.98
N CYS A 59 -15.07 -34.56 -2.18
CA CYS A 59 -14.65 -35.26 -3.39
C CYS A 59 -15.42 -34.82 -4.64
N ASP A 60 -14.74 -34.79 -5.77
CA ASP A 60 -15.30 -34.54 -7.10
C ASP A 60 -15.91 -35.81 -7.69
N ALA A 61 -15.24 -36.95 -7.51
CA ALA A 61 -15.73 -38.26 -7.93
C ALA A 61 -15.63 -39.28 -6.79
N TYR A 62 -16.56 -40.22 -6.79
CA TYR A 62 -16.68 -41.26 -5.78
C TYR A 62 -16.55 -42.62 -6.46
N ILE A 63 -15.46 -43.32 -6.19
CA ILE A 63 -15.20 -44.66 -6.68
C ILE A 63 -15.75 -45.66 -5.67
N PHE A 64 -16.64 -46.54 -6.14
CA PHE A 64 -17.18 -47.62 -5.31
C PHE A 64 -16.59 -48.96 -5.75
N ILE A 65 -15.81 -49.59 -4.86
CA ILE A 65 -15.24 -50.92 -5.11
C ILE A 65 -16.27 -51.98 -4.73
N ILE A 66 -16.79 -52.65 -5.75
CA ILE A 66 -17.83 -53.67 -5.61
C ILE A 66 -17.16 -55.04 -5.37
N SER A 67 -17.46 -55.63 -4.21
CA SER A 67 -17.06 -56.98 -3.82
C SER A 67 -18.14 -57.57 -2.89
N PRO A 68 -18.14 -58.90 -2.65
CA PRO A 68 -19.00 -59.51 -1.63
C PRO A 68 -18.77 -58.92 -0.22
N ASN A 69 -17.58 -58.36 0.05
CA ASN A 69 -17.25 -57.78 1.35
C ASN A 69 -17.76 -56.33 1.48
N SER A 70 -17.73 -55.53 0.41
CA SER A 70 -18.25 -54.16 0.44
C SER A 70 -19.77 -54.12 0.54
N LEU A 71 -20.47 -55.03 -0.16
CA LEU A 71 -21.93 -55.16 -0.08
C LEU A 71 -22.45 -55.63 1.30
N LYS A 72 -21.60 -56.28 2.11
CA LYS A 72 -21.96 -56.70 3.48
C LYS A 72 -21.60 -55.66 4.55
N SER A 73 -20.86 -54.61 4.19
CA SER A 73 -20.36 -53.61 5.14
C SER A 73 -21.38 -52.48 5.28
N GLN A 74 -21.98 -52.35 6.47
CA GLN A 74 -22.96 -51.29 6.75
C GLN A 74 -22.38 -49.88 6.56
N VAL A 75 -21.13 -49.68 6.97
CA VAL A 75 -20.45 -48.37 6.89
C VAL A 75 -20.24 -47.95 5.43
N VAL A 76 -19.76 -48.88 4.59
CA VAL A 76 -19.55 -48.64 3.16
C VAL A 76 -20.87 -48.34 2.44
N LEU A 77 -21.96 -48.99 2.85
CA LEU A 77 -23.30 -48.68 2.32
C LEU A 77 -23.80 -47.31 2.77
N GLN A 78 -23.50 -46.87 4.00
CA GLN A 78 -23.83 -45.52 4.47
C GLN A 78 -23.06 -44.44 3.71
N GLU A 79 -21.77 -44.67 3.44
CA GLU A 79 -20.95 -43.78 2.60
C GLU A 79 -21.54 -43.65 1.19
N LEU A 80 -21.94 -44.78 0.59
CA LEU A 80 -22.55 -44.81 -0.73
C LEU A 80 -23.89 -44.06 -0.76
N GLU A 81 -24.76 -44.30 0.22
CA GLU A 81 -26.04 -43.58 0.36
C GLU A 81 -25.81 -42.07 0.48
N MET A 82 -24.77 -41.66 1.21
CA MET A 82 -24.42 -40.25 1.32
C MET A 82 -23.92 -39.67 -0.01
N ALA A 83 -23.05 -40.37 -0.72
CA ALA A 83 -22.58 -39.95 -2.04
C ALA A 83 -23.72 -39.82 -3.06
N GLU A 84 -24.72 -40.70 -2.99
CA GLU A 84 -25.95 -40.63 -3.77
C GLU A 84 -26.80 -39.41 -3.42
N ARG A 85 -27.03 -39.16 -2.12
CA ARG A 85 -27.77 -37.98 -1.65
C ARG A 85 -27.14 -36.66 -2.10
N LEU A 86 -25.81 -36.61 -2.12
CA LEU A 86 -25.03 -35.47 -2.60
C LEU A 86 -24.90 -35.42 -4.13
N ASN A 87 -25.48 -36.39 -4.83
CA ASN A 87 -25.44 -36.58 -6.28
C ASN A 87 -24.01 -36.50 -6.84
N LYS A 88 -23.08 -37.23 -6.21
CA LYS A 88 -21.68 -37.29 -6.64
C LYS A 88 -21.54 -38.09 -7.93
N ARG A 89 -20.44 -37.88 -8.64
CA ARG A 89 -20.06 -38.71 -9.80
C ARG A 89 -19.65 -40.11 -9.31
N LEU A 90 -20.58 -41.05 -9.34
CA LEU A 90 -20.34 -42.45 -8.95
C LEU A 90 -19.62 -43.21 -10.07
N ILE A 91 -18.53 -43.89 -9.74
CA ILE A 91 -17.77 -44.76 -10.64
C ILE A 91 -17.64 -46.15 -10.00
N PRO A 92 -18.51 -47.10 -10.35
CA PRO A 92 -18.43 -48.46 -9.82
C PRO A 92 -17.33 -49.28 -10.50
N ILE A 93 -16.53 -49.96 -9.67
CA ILE A 93 -15.50 -50.90 -10.10
C ILE A 93 -15.84 -52.28 -9.55
N LEU A 94 -16.15 -53.23 -10.43
CA LEU A 94 -16.36 -54.62 -10.04
C LEU A 94 -15.02 -55.32 -9.85
N HIS A 95 -14.66 -55.59 -8.59
CA HIS A 95 -13.40 -56.25 -8.22
C HIS A 95 -13.55 -57.77 -8.06
N GLN A 96 -14.68 -58.22 -7.52
CA GLN A 96 -14.96 -59.65 -7.32
C GLN A 96 -16.38 -59.95 -7.81
N ASP A 97 -16.60 -61.16 -8.33
CA ASP A 97 -17.93 -61.58 -8.78
C ASP A 97 -18.92 -61.61 -7.61
N ILE A 98 -20.13 -61.13 -7.85
CA ILE A 98 -21.19 -60.98 -6.83
C ILE A 98 -22.53 -61.50 -7.37
N ASN A 99 -23.47 -61.69 -6.45
CA ASN A 99 -24.86 -61.91 -6.79
C ASN A 99 -25.55 -60.58 -7.13
N PHE A 100 -25.99 -60.42 -8.37
CA PHE A 100 -26.63 -59.20 -8.87
C PHE A 100 -27.88 -58.76 -8.08
N LYS A 101 -28.50 -59.66 -7.29
CA LYS A 101 -29.65 -59.33 -6.43
C LYS A 101 -29.28 -58.52 -5.18
N GLU A 102 -28.00 -58.47 -4.81
CA GLU A 102 -27.52 -57.81 -3.59
C GLU A 102 -27.05 -56.36 -3.83
N ILE A 103 -27.27 -55.84 -5.04
CA ILE A 103 -26.72 -54.54 -5.46
C ILE A 103 -27.75 -53.42 -5.27
N PRO A 104 -27.36 -52.29 -4.67
CA PRO A 104 -28.19 -51.08 -4.64
C PRO A 104 -28.64 -50.66 -6.04
N THR A 105 -29.91 -50.29 -6.18
CA THR A 105 -30.56 -50.01 -7.49
C THR A 105 -29.87 -48.87 -8.25
N SER A 106 -29.34 -47.89 -7.53
CA SER A 106 -28.53 -46.77 -8.03
C SER A 106 -27.29 -47.24 -8.78
N ILE A 107 -26.46 -48.10 -8.17
CA ILE A 107 -25.26 -48.66 -8.78
C ILE A 107 -25.60 -49.62 -9.93
N ALA A 108 -26.68 -50.41 -9.79
CA ALA A 108 -27.12 -51.33 -10.84
C ALA A 108 -27.47 -50.63 -12.17
N SER A 109 -27.86 -49.35 -12.11
CA SER A 109 -28.24 -48.54 -13.28
C SER A 109 -27.08 -47.82 -13.98
N THR A 110 -25.84 -48.03 -13.53
CA THR A 110 -24.64 -47.34 -14.04
C THR A 110 -23.72 -48.28 -14.83
N ASN A 111 -22.87 -47.72 -15.69
CA ASN A 111 -21.85 -48.51 -16.39
C ASN A 111 -20.71 -48.88 -15.43
N TRP A 112 -20.35 -50.16 -15.37
CA TRP A 112 -19.31 -50.66 -14.48
C TRP A 112 -17.99 -50.87 -15.19
N LEU A 113 -16.90 -50.64 -14.46
CA LEU A 113 -15.57 -51.04 -14.87
C LEU A 113 -15.23 -52.38 -14.23
N TYR A 114 -14.82 -53.35 -15.03
CA TYR A 114 -14.51 -54.70 -14.57
C TYR A 114 -13.00 -54.80 -14.32
N ILE A 115 -12.60 -55.00 -13.06
CA ILE A 115 -11.19 -55.10 -12.67
C ILE A 115 -11.02 -56.26 -11.68
N ARG A 116 -11.08 -57.49 -12.19
CA ARG A 116 -10.96 -58.72 -11.38
C ARG A 116 -9.56 -59.29 -11.34
N ASN A 117 -8.73 -58.97 -12.32
CA ASN A 117 -7.36 -59.44 -12.45
C ASN A 117 -6.47 -58.35 -13.07
N GLU A 118 -5.16 -58.59 -13.08
CA GLU A 118 -4.16 -57.62 -13.55
C GLU A 118 -4.30 -57.27 -15.05
N SER A 119 -4.73 -58.22 -15.89
CA SER A 119 -4.98 -57.96 -17.32
C SER A 119 -6.17 -57.02 -17.52
N GLU A 120 -7.25 -57.23 -16.76
CA GLU A 120 -8.42 -56.34 -16.77
C GLU A 120 -8.05 -54.96 -16.21
N PHE A 121 -7.22 -54.90 -15.16
CA PHE A 121 -6.71 -53.66 -14.57
C PHE A 121 -6.05 -52.77 -15.62
N GLU A 122 -5.06 -53.27 -16.36
CA GLU A 122 -4.37 -52.45 -17.36
C GLU A 122 -5.27 -52.03 -18.53
N SER A 123 -6.28 -52.83 -18.88
CA SER A 123 -7.22 -52.51 -19.97
C SER A 123 -8.30 -51.49 -19.58
N SER A 124 -8.78 -51.53 -18.33
CA SER A 124 -9.88 -50.68 -17.84
C SER A 124 -9.40 -49.42 -17.13
N PHE A 125 -8.13 -49.37 -16.68
CA PHE A 125 -7.58 -48.17 -16.02
C PHE A 125 -7.63 -46.90 -16.89
N PRO A 126 -7.36 -46.93 -18.22
CA PRO A 126 -7.56 -45.75 -19.06
C PRO A 126 -9.02 -45.26 -19.09
N GLN A 127 -9.98 -46.19 -19.11
CA GLN A 127 -11.41 -45.86 -19.07
C GLN A 127 -11.81 -45.25 -17.73
N LEU A 128 -11.19 -45.69 -16.63
CA LEU A 128 -11.36 -45.07 -15.32
C LEU A 128 -10.89 -43.62 -15.31
N ILE A 129 -9.69 -43.35 -15.85
CA ILE A 129 -9.17 -41.97 -15.94
C ILE A 129 -10.07 -41.10 -16.81
N GLU A 130 -10.54 -41.62 -17.94
CA GLU A 130 -11.50 -40.91 -18.80
C GLU A 130 -12.81 -40.61 -18.06
N ALA A 131 -13.36 -41.57 -17.33
CA ALA A 131 -14.58 -41.39 -16.55
C ALA A 131 -14.44 -40.35 -15.43
N ILE A 132 -13.25 -40.25 -14.82
CA ILE A 132 -12.88 -39.24 -13.81
C ILE A 132 -12.73 -37.85 -14.44
N GLN A 133 -12.11 -37.74 -15.62
CA GLN A 133 -11.77 -36.46 -16.26
C GLN A 133 -12.89 -35.89 -17.15
N THR A 134 -13.88 -36.70 -17.52
CA THR A 134 -15.04 -36.26 -18.32
C THR A 134 -15.79 -35.14 -17.59
N ASP A 135 -16.04 -34.04 -18.30
CA ASP A 135 -16.75 -32.86 -17.76
C ASP A 135 -16.13 -32.29 -16.46
N PHE A 136 -14.82 -32.45 -16.29
CA PHE A 136 -14.09 -32.04 -15.09
C PHE A 136 -14.42 -30.63 -14.58
N GLY A 137 -14.53 -29.64 -15.48
CA GLY A 137 -14.88 -28.27 -15.09
C GLY A 137 -16.27 -28.15 -14.47
N TRP A 138 -17.24 -28.96 -14.95
CA TRP A 138 -18.58 -29.02 -14.39
C TRP A 138 -18.57 -29.73 -13.04
N ILE A 139 -17.91 -30.89 -12.93
CA ILE A 139 -17.84 -31.67 -11.68
C ILE A 139 -17.27 -30.81 -10.54
N LYS A 140 -16.18 -30.07 -10.79
CA LYS A 140 -15.62 -29.16 -9.79
C LYS A 140 -16.57 -28.04 -9.39
N THR A 141 -17.26 -27.47 -10.37
CA THR A 141 -18.26 -26.42 -10.09
C THR A 141 -19.39 -26.98 -9.23
N HIS A 142 -19.86 -28.19 -9.55
CA HIS A 142 -20.88 -28.88 -8.77
C HIS A 142 -20.41 -29.12 -7.31
N THR A 143 -19.24 -29.73 -7.10
CA THR A 143 -18.67 -29.95 -5.76
C THR A 143 -18.51 -28.64 -4.99
N ARG A 144 -18.00 -27.59 -5.63
CA ARG A 144 -17.82 -26.28 -5.00
C ARG A 144 -19.15 -25.67 -4.55
N VAL A 145 -20.17 -25.71 -5.39
CA VAL A 145 -21.51 -25.20 -5.04
C VAL A 145 -22.13 -26.04 -3.92
N LEU A 146 -21.90 -27.36 -3.92
CA LEU A 146 -22.37 -28.25 -2.88
C LEU A 146 -21.76 -27.91 -1.52
N GLN A 147 -20.44 -27.76 -1.44
CA GLN A 147 -19.73 -27.39 -0.21
C GLN A 147 -20.26 -26.08 0.36
N ARG A 148 -20.42 -25.06 -0.49
CA ARG A 148 -20.99 -23.77 -0.09
C ARG A 148 -22.43 -23.88 0.40
N ALA A 149 -23.23 -24.70 -0.26
CA ALA A 149 -24.62 -24.92 0.14
C ALA A 149 -24.73 -25.67 1.48
N LEU A 150 -23.84 -26.63 1.74
CA LEU A 150 -23.74 -27.34 3.02
C LEU A 150 -23.25 -26.42 4.15
N GLU A 151 -22.24 -25.59 3.88
CA GLU A 151 -21.77 -24.56 4.80
C GLU A 151 -22.90 -23.58 5.16
N TRP A 152 -23.63 -23.10 4.16
CA TRP A 152 -24.81 -22.26 4.33
C TRP A 152 -25.91 -22.94 5.17
N GLU A 153 -26.19 -24.22 4.94
CA GLU A 153 -27.18 -24.98 5.72
C GLU A 153 -26.76 -25.18 7.17
N ARG A 154 -25.49 -25.53 7.43
CA ARG A 154 -24.91 -25.67 8.78
C ARG A 154 -25.01 -24.37 9.58
N HIS A 155 -24.86 -23.23 8.91
CA HIS A 155 -25.01 -21.90 9.50
C HIS A 155 -26.45 -21.37 9.46
N SER A 156 -27.45 -22.26 9.56
CA SER A 156 -28.87 -21.89 9.64
C SER A 156 -29.36 -21.00 8.48
N ARG A 157 -28.78 -21.20 7.29
CA ARG A 157 -29.11 -20.49 6.05
C ARG A 157 -28.85 -18.98 6.10
N ASP A 158 -27.81 -18.55 6.81
CA ASP A 158 -27.40 -17.14 6.91
C ASP A 158 -27.02 -16.52 5.55
N LYS A 159 -27.49 -15.29 5.28
CA LYS A 159 -27.29 -14.58 4.00
C LYS A 159 -25.84 -14.20 3.70
N SER A 160 -24.96 -14.20 4.68
CA SER A 160 -23.53 -13.87 4.54
C SER A 160 -22.76 -14.96 3.78
N TYR A 161 -23.24 -16.21 3.82
CA TYR A 161 -22.63 -17.36 3.15
C TYR A 161 -23.10 -17.54 1.69
N LEU A 162 -24.06 -16.73 1.21
CA LEU A 162 -24.56 -16.79 -0.16
C LEU A 162 -23.53 -16.27 -1.17
N LEU A 163 -23.54 -16.80 -2.40
CA LEU A 163 -22.68 -16.30 -3.49
C LEU A 163 -23.06 -14.85 -3.85
N ARG A 164 -22.06 -13.99 -4.10
CA ARG A 164 -22.27 -12.57 -4.44
C ARG A 164 -21.42 -12.12 -5.62
N GLY A 165 -21.94 -11.17 -6.39
CA GLY A 165 -21.20 -10.50 -7.47
C GLY A 165 -20.69 -11.45 -8.54
N THR A 166 -19.43 -11.29 -8.94
CA THR A 166 -18.82 -12.06 -10.05
C THR A 166 -18.73 -13.57 -9.78
N ASP A 167 -18.61 -13.99 -8.51
CA ASP A 167 -18.60 -15.42 -8.17
C ASP A 167 -19.98 -16.06 -8.40
N PHE A 168 -21.06 -15.33 -8.12
CA PHE A 168 -22.42 -15.78 -8.45
C PHE A 168 -22.62 -15.84 -9.97
N GLU A 169 -22.23 -14.81 -10.72
CA GLU A 169 -22.40 -14.77 -12.18
C GLU A 169 -21.66 -15.91 -12.88
N THR A 170 -20.40 -16.15 -12.53
CA THR A 170 -19.59 -17.24 -13.10
C THR A 170 -20.17 -18.61 -12.76
N THR A 171 -20.65 -18.80 -11.52
CA THR A 171 -21.34 -20.03 -11.11
C THR A 171 -22.63 -20.23 -11.88
N GLN A 172 -23.44 -19.17 -12.03
CA GLN A 172 -24.72 -19.23 -12.71
C GLN A 172 -24.55 -19.54 -14.21
N GLN A 173 -23.54 -18.96 -14.85
CA GLN A 173 -23.18 -19.27 -16.23
C GLN A 173 -22.77 -20.74 -16.38
N ALA A 174 -21.89 -21.24 -15.49
CA ALA A 174 -21.46 -22.64 -15.51
C ALA A 174 -22.63 -23.61 -15.29
N VAL A 175 -23.54 -23.30 -14.37
CA VAL A 175 -24.77 -24.09 -14.12
C VAL A 175 -25.69 -24.08 -15.33
N THR A 176 -25.89 -22.92 -15.96
CA THR A 176 -26.77 -22.79 -17.13
C THR A 176 -26.22 -23.57 -18.32
N GLN A 177 -24.92 -23.43 -18.59
CA GLN A 177 -24.22 -24.11 -19.69
C GLN A 177 -24.19 -25.64 -19.54
N ASN A 178 -24.23 -26.16 -18.30
CA ASN A 178 -24.11 -27.59 -18.02
C ASN A 178 -25.40 -28.19 -17.41
N SER A 179 -26.55 -27.52 -17.55
CA SER A 179 -27.84 -27.93 -16.97
C SER A 179 -28.32 -29.32 -17.38
N SER A 180 -27.89 -29.81 -18.55
CA SER A 180 -28.20 -31.14 -19.08
C SER A 180 -27.14 -32.21 -18.75
N LYS A 181 -26.01 -31.84 -18.14
CA LYS A 181 -24.91 -32.76 -17.82
C LYS A 181 -25.08 -33.40 -16.45
N ALA A 182 -24.53 -34.61 -16.29
CA ALA A 182 -24.42 -35.27 -14.99
C ALA A 182 -23.11 -34.86 -14.30
N PRO A 183 -23.09 -34.68 -12.96
CA PRO A 183 -24.23 -34.78 -12.06
C PRO A 183 -25.15 -33.56 -12.12
N GLN A 184 -26.45 -33.78 -11.91
CA GLN A 184 -27.43 -32.69 -11.77
C GLN A 184 -27.29 -32.02 -10.40
N LEU A 185 -27.73 -30.76 -10.29
CA LEU A 185 -27.76 -30.09 -9.00
C LEU A 185 -28.74 -30.79 -8.04
N THR A 186 -28.31 -30.96 -6.79
CA THR A 186 -29.15 -31.41 -5.68
C THR A 186 -30.20 -30.35 -5.33
N GLN A 187 -31.23 -30.74 -4.56
CA GLN A 187 -32.22 -29.79 -4.06
C GLN A 187 -31.57 -28.67 -3.24
N LEU A 188 -30.63 -29.01 -2.35
CA LEU A 188 -29.94 -28.02 -1.52
C LEU A 188 -29.12 -27.02 -2.36
N GLN A 189 -28.39 -27.49 -3.38
CA GLN A 189 -27.67 -26.60 -4.29
C GLN A 189 -28.62 -25.67 -5.07
N ARG A 190 -29.80 -26.17 -5.48
CA ARG A 190 -30.81 -25.34 -6.15
C ARG A 190 -31.38 -24.28 -5.21
N GLU A 191 -31.73 -24.65 -3.98
CA GLU A 191 -32.20 -23.71 -2.94
C GLU A 191 -31.14 -22.65 -2.65
N TYR A 192 -29.87 -23.05 -2.52
CA TYR A 192 -28.75 -22.14 -2.29
C TYR A 192 -28.52 -21.17 -3.45
N LEU A 193 -28.58 -21.66 -4.70
CA LEU A 193 -28.44 -20.81 -5.89
C LEU A 193 -29.64 -19.86 -6.06
N LEU A 194 -30.86 -20.30 -5.74
CA LEU A 194 -32.05 -19.45 -5.73
C LEU A 194 -31.95 -18.37 -4.66
N ALA A 195 -31.57 -18.73 -3.43
CA ALA A 195 -31.35 -17.77 -2.35
C ALA A 195 -30.22 -16.77 -2.70
N SER A 196 -29.14 -17.26 -3.33
CA SER A 196 -28.07 -16.41 -3.85
C SER A 196 -28.59 -15.49 -4.97
N GLN A 197 -29.42 -16.01 -5.88
CA GLN A 197 -30.03 -15.21 -6.93
C GLN A 197 -30.95 -14.12 -6.35
N GLU A 198 -31.78 -14.44 -5.36
CA GLU A 198 -32.65 -13.47 -4.68
C GLU A 198 -31.83 -12.41 -3.94
N ALA A 199 -30.74 -12.81 -3.26
CA ALA A 199 -29.83 -11.87 -2.62
C ALA A 199 -29.17 -10.92 -3.62
N ASN A 200 -28.73 -11.42 -4.79
CA ASN A 200 -28.13 -10.59 -5.85
C ASN A 200 -29.18 -9.76 -6.62
N LYS A 201 -30.36 -10.32 -6.90
CA LYS A 201 -31.52 -9.59 -7.44
C LYS A 201 -31.92 -8.46 -6.52
N SER A 202 -31.87 -8.65 -5.21
CA SER A 202 -32.20 -7.61 -4.25
C SER A 202 -31.33 -6.36 -4.36
N ILE A 203 -30.13 -6.39 -4.97
CA ILE A 203 -29.32 -5.18 -5.14
C ILE A 203 -29.82 -4.36 -6.34
N PHE A 204 -30.12 -5.02 -7.47
CA PHE A 204 -30.62 -4.37 -8.68
C PHE A 204 -32.13 -4.07 -8.63
N ASP A 205 -32.93 -4.94 -8.02
CA ASP A 205 -34.35 -4.71 -7.79
C ASP A 205 -34.58 -3.64 -6.71
N ARG A 206 -33.66 -3.45 -5.74
CA ARG A 206 -33.72 -2.30 -4.82
C ARG A 206 -33.54 -0.97 -5.55
N LEU A 207 -32.66 -0.93 -6.55
CA LEU A 207 -32.50 0.24 -7.43
C LEU A 207 -33.73 0.42 -8.35
N ARG A 208 -34.39 -0.66 -8.78
CA ARG A 208 -35.64 -0.62 -9.57
C ARG A 208 -36.87 -0.24 -8.76
N PHE A 209 -36.98 -0.65 -7.50
CA PHE A 209 -38.10 -0.29 -6.61
C PHE A 209 -38.12 1.22 -6.31
N THR A 210 -36.97 1.88 -6.24
CA THR A 210 -36.89 3.36 -6.20
C THR A 210 -37.55 4.00 -7.43
N ASN A 211 -37.39 3.38 -8.61
CA ASN A 211 -38.02 3.89 -9.84
C ASN A 211 -39.52 3.56 -9.88
N ALA A 212 -39.94 2.33 -9.54
CA ALA A 212 -41.36 1.94 -9.58
C ALA A 212 -42.20 2.68 -8.52
N ALA A 213 -41.67 2.89 -7.31
CA ALA A 213 -42.38 3.63 -6.25
C ALA A 213 -42.47 5.14 -6.53
N GLN A 214 -41.53 5.71 -7.30
CA GLN A 214 -41.64 7.09 -7.79
C GLN A 214 -42.61 7.21 -8.98
N THR A 215 -42.68 6.20 -9.84
CA THR A 215 -43.64 6.18 -10.97
C THR A 215 -45.08 6.01 -10.48
N GLU A 216 -45.35 5.23 -9.42
CA GLU A 216 -46.69 5.07 -8.85
C GLU A 216 -47.22 6.33 -8.13
N GLN A 217 -46.35 7.23 -7.66
CA GLN A 217 -46.77 8.55 -7.12
C GLN A 217 -46.98 9.61 -8.20
N VAL A 218 -46.45 9.41 -9.41
CA VAL A 218 -46.63 10.34 -10.54
C VAL A 218 -47.80 9.90 -11.45
N GLN A 219 -48.10 8.60 -11.53
CA GLN A 219 -49.16 8.07 -12.42
C GLN A 219 -50.60 8.17 -11.89
N SER A 220 -50.84 8.72 -10.69
CA SER A 220 -52.20 9.14 -10.30
C SER A 220 -52.62 10.50 -10.88
N ALA A 221 -51.75 11.15 -11.66
CA ALA A 221 -52.08 12.31 -12.47
C ALA A 221 -51.69 12.03 -13.93
N GLU A 222 -52.68 12.16 -14.82
CA GLU A 222 -52.57 12.15 -16.29
C GLU A 222 -52.58 10.77 -17.00
N THR A 223 -53.80 10.40 -17.40
CA THR A 223 -54.10 9.58 -18.57
C THR A 223 -53.47 10.18 -19.84
N THR A 224 -52.62 9.43 -20.56
CA THR A 224 -52.81 8.97 -21.96
C THR A 224 -51.52 8.33 -22.52
N GLU A 225 -51.71 7.20 -23.21
CA GLU A 225 -50.79 6.48 -24.12
C GLU A 225 -49.48 5.87 -23.57
N ALA A 226 -49.38 4.55 -23.74
CA ALA A 226 -48.23 3.73 -23.40
C ALA A 226 -47.15 3.77 -24.50
N PRO A 227 -45.86 4.01 -24.18
CA PRO A 227 -44.76 3.72 -25.09
C PRO A 227 -44.21 2.29 -24.88
N PRO A 228 -43.59 1.70 -25.91
CA PRO A 228 -43.26 0.28 -25.95
C PRO A 228 -42.07 -0.06 -25.04
N SER A 229 -42.08 -1.29 -24.56
CA SER A 229 -41.01 -1.96 -23.82
C SER A 229 -39.68 -1.90 -24.56
N ALA A 230 -38.77 -1.01 -24.11
CA ALA A 230 -37.38 -1.00 -24.53
C ALA A 230 -36.56 -1.85 -23.55
N GLU A 231 -36.13 -3.03 -24.01
CA GLU A 231 -35.03 -3.78 -23.40
C GLU A 231 -33.77 -2.91 -23.41
N LEU A 232 -33.34 -2.44 -22.24
CA LEU A 232 -32.06 -1.75 -22.05
C LEU A 232 -30.93 -2.79 -22.07
N THR A 233 -30.37 -3.00 -23.26
CA THR A 233 -29.02 -3.52 -23.43
C THR A 233 -28.05 -2.63 -22.66
N SER A 234 -27.26 -3.23 -21.77
CA SER A 234 -26.17 -2.55 -21.06
C SER A 234 -25.12 -2.09 -22.07
N MET A 235 -25.16 -0.83 -22.47
CA MET A 235 -24.07 -0.26 -23.26
C MET A 235 -22.87 -0.03 -22.32
N PRO A 236 -21.66 -0.53 -22.66
CA PRO A 236 -20.46 -0.21 -21.92
C PRO A 236 -20.18 1.29 -22.06
N VAL A 237 -20.09 2.01 -20.94
CA VAL A 237 -19.58 3.38 -20.91
C VAL A 237 -18.13 3.32 -21.38
N GLU A 238 -17.82 3.84 -22.56
CA GLU A 238 -16.44 3.96 -23.02
C GLU A 238 -15.68 4.88 -22.05
N VAL A 239 -14.70 4.31 -21.34
CA VAL A 239 -13.80 5.02 -20.45
C VAL A 239 -12.82 5.83 -21.31
N GLY A 240 -13.28 6.98 -21.81
CA GLY A 240 -12.44 7.93 -22.52
C GLY A 240 -11.34 8.51 -21.62
N LYS A 241 -10.33 9.12 -22.24
CA LYS A 241 -9.13 9.75 -21.66
C LYS A 241 -9.36 10.78 -20.52
N LEU A 242 -10.60 11.04 -20.10
CA LEU A 242 -10.97 12.01 -19.07
C LEU A 242 -11.29 11.40 -17.69
N PHE A 243 -11.45 10.08 -17.56
CA PHE A 243 -11.59 9.45 -16.24
C PHE A 243 -10.21 9.28 -15.58
N SER A 244 -9.75 10.30 -14.84
CA SER A 244 -8.51 10.23 -14.07
C SER A 244 -8.78 9.99 -12.59
N VAL A 245 -8.13 9.00 -12.00
CA VAL A 245 -8.12 8.82 -10.53
C VAL A 245 -6.95 9.63 -9.98
N SER A 246 -7.22 10.48 -8.98
CA SER A 246 -6.15 11.26 -8.34
C SER A 246 -5.28 10.36 -7.50
N THR A 247 -3.98 10.28 -7.81
CA THR A 247 -3.03 9.44 -7.07
C THR A 247 -2.54 10.14 -5.80
N ASP A 248 -2.19 9.33 -4.80
CA ASP A 248 -1.61 9.82 -3.55
C ASP A 248 -0.10 10.04 -3.68
N GLN A 249 0.28 11.07 -4.44
CA GLN A 249 1.64 11.56 -4.52
C GLN A 249 1.78 12.94 -3.86
N PRO A 250 2.93 13.26 -3.23
CA PRO A 250 3.24 14.58 -2.69
C PRO A 250 3.64 15.57 -3.80
N ASN A 251 3.06 15.43 -5.00
CA ASN A 251 3.35 16.24 -6.17
C ASN A 251 2.13 17.10 -6.50
N GLY A 252 2.36 18.35 -6.93
CA GLY A 252 1.28 19.23 -7.37
C GLY A 252 1.46 20.69 -6.96
N VAL A 253 0.47 21.48 -7.36
CA VAL A 253 0.30 22.87 -6.93
C VAL A 253 -0.10 22.88 -5.46
N ASP A 254 0.45 23.82 -4.71
CA ASP A 254 0.12 24.00 -3.31
C ASP A 254 -1.22 24.73 -3.17
N GLN A 255 -2.28 23.97 -2.90
CA GLN A 255 -3.64 24.47 -2.71
C GLN A 255 -3.98 24.72 -1.23
N LEU A 256 -3.09 24.30 -0.32
CA LEU A 256 -3.31 24.29 1.12
C LEU A 256 -2.31 25.18 1.86
N ASN A 257 -1.63 26.06 1.12
CA ASN A 257 -0.74 27.10 1.63
C ASN A 257 0.46 26.60 2.47
N TYR A 258 0.97 25.40 2.17
CA TYR A 258 2.18 24.86 2.78
C TYR A 258 3.43 25.69 2.48
N THR A 259 3.43 26.42 1.36
CA THR A 259 4.54 27.24 0.87
C THR A 259 4.89 28.33 1.87
N ARG A 260 3.90 28.93 2.56
CA ARG A 260 4.15 29.93 3.60
C ARG A 260 5.03 29.39 4.73
N PHE A 261 4.76 28.17 5.19
CA PHE A 261 5.57 27.51 6.22
C PHE A 261 6.93 27.10 5.68
N ALA A 262 6.97 26.59 4.45
CA ALA A 262 8.22 26.23 3.78
C ALA A 262 9.18 27.42 3.64
N ASP A 263 8.66 28.59 3.27
CA ASP A 263 9.43 29.83 3.16
C ASP A 263 9.96 30.28 4.53
N ALA A 264 9.15 30.21 5.58
CA ALA A 264 9.60 30.51 6.94
C ALA A 264 10.74 29.58 7.41
N PHE A 265 10.65 28.27 7.14
CA PHE A 265 11.72 27.32 7.42
C PHE A 265 12.97 27.61 6.58
N ALA A 266 12.83 27.92 5.30
CA ALA A 266 13.96 28.30 4.46
C ALA A 266 14.65 29.56 4.98
N THR A 267 13.90 30.57 5.43
CA THR A 267 14.44 31.78 6.08
C THR A 267 15.21 31.43 7.36
N LEU A 268 14.66 30.57 8.22
CA LEU A 268 15.34 30.11 9.45
C LEU A 268 16.66 29.41 9.12
N ILE A 269 16.65 28.49 8.16
CA ILE A 269 17.82 27.72 7.72
C ILE A 269 18.88 28.61 7.07
N LYS A 270 18.48 29.71 6.44
CA LYS A 270 19.38 30.67 5.79
C LYS A 270 19.80 31.83 6.71
N ASN A 271 19.31 31.88 7.95
CA ASN A 271 19.69 32.89 8.94
C ASN A 271 21.03 32.54 9.62
N PRO A 272 22.11 33.35 9.47
CA PRO A 272 23.42 33.08 10.07
C PRO A 272 23.42 33.00 11.59
N GLU A 273 22.48 33.68 12.26
CA GLU A 273 22.38 33.72 13.71
C GLU A 273 21.71 32.47 14.30
N ALA A 274 21.01 31.69 13.47
CA ALA A 274 20.41 30.43 13.92
C ALA A 274 21.51 29.42 14.29
N LYS A 275 21.52 28.99 15.55
CA LYS A 275 22.48 27.98 16.03
C LYS A 275 22.10 26.59 15.53
N THR A 276 23.12 25.81 15.18
CA THR A 276 23.00 24.38 14.83
C THR A 276 23.81 23.56 15.84
N PRO A 277 23.40 22.31 16.13
CA PRO A 277 22.37 21.54 15.42
C PRO A 277 20.94 21.85 15.88
N ILE A 278 19.96 21.66 14.99
CA ILE A 278 18.53 21.79 15.32
C ILE A 278 17.72 20.66 14.69
N THR A 279 16.86 20.01 15.49
CA THR A 279 15.88 19.02 15.02
C THR A 279 14.48 19.60 15.09
N ILE A 280 13.82 19.60 13.94
CA ILE A 280 12.47 20.07 13.71
C ILE A 280 11.60 18.84 13.47
N GLY A 281 10.65 18.58 14.35
CA GLY A 281 9.67 17.49 14.18
C GLY A 281 8.45 18.01 13.45
N ILE A 282 8.11 17.44 12.29
CA ILE A 282 6.87 17.70 11.55
C ILE A 282 5.84 16.67 12.00
N TYR A 283 4.91 17.09 12.84
CA TYR A 283 3.89 16.24 13.43
C TYR A 283 2.60 16.27 12.61
N GLY A 284 2.02 15.08 12.41
CA GLY A 284 0.70 14.93 11.81
C GLY A 284 0.34 13.47 11.57
N GLN A 285 -0.95 13.19 11.45
CA GLN A 285 -1.44 11.84 11.15
C GLN A 285 -1.02 11.40 9.73
N TRP A 286 -1.21 10.12 9.42
CA TRP A 286 -1.03 9.64 8.04
C TRP A 286 -1.92 10.39 7.04
N GLY A 287 -1.33 10.84 5.94
CA GLY A 287 -2.03 11.61 4.91
C GLY A 287 -2.17 13.10 5.18
N SER A 288 -1.68 13.62 6.32
CA SER A 288 -1.76 15.05 6.67
C SER A 288 -0.86 15.97 5.85
N GLY A 289 -0.02 15.45 4.94
CA GLY A 289 0.85 16.26 4.08
C GLY A 289 2.28 16.49 4.57
N LYS A 290 2.79 15.72 5.56
CA LYS A 290 4.18 15.81 6.06
C LYS A 290 5.23 15.81 4.94
N SER A 291 5.21 14.79 4.09
CA SER A 291 6.13 14.66 2.95
C SER A 291 5.97 15.79 1.92
N PHE A 292 4.75 16.30 1.73
CA PHE A 292 4.48 17.44 0.84
C PHE A 292 5.11 18.72 1.39
N LEU A 293 4.97 19.00 2.70
CA LEU A 293 5.61 20.14 3.35
C LEU A 293 7.14 20.05 3.26
N MET A 294 7.73 18.88 3.55
CA MET A 294 9.18 18.67 3.41
C MET A 294 9.63 18.95 1.97
N LYS A 295 8.87 18.51 0.98
CA LYS A 295 9.13 18.85 -0.42
C LYS A 295 9.08 20.35 -0.68
N LYS A 296 8.09 21.07 -0.17
CA LYS A 296 8.00 22.52 -0.31
C LYS A 296 9.15 23.25 0.36
N ILE A 297 9.63 22.78 1.52
CA ILE A 297 10.83 23.33 2.18
C ILE A 297 12.05 23.19 1.27
N LYS A 298 12.25 22.01 0.64
CA LYS A 298 13.34 21.80 -0.32
C LYS A 298 13.24 22.72 -1.53
N GLU A 299 12.05 22.88 -2.10
CA GLU A 299 11.79 23.80 -3.21
C GLU A 299 12.10 25.25 -2.82
N SER A 300 11.71 25.68 -1.62
CA SER A 300 11.97 27.03 -1.11
C SER A 300 13.47 27.27 -0.85
N LEU A 301 14.18 26.29 -0.27
CA LEU A 301 15.63 26.35 -0.10
C LEU A 301 16.37 26.49 -1.44
N ALA A 302 15.97 25.71 -2.45
CA ALA A 302 16.55 25.78 -3.80
C ALA A 302 16.28 27.14 -4.47
N LYS A 303 15.06 27.70 -4.32
CA LYS A 303 14.72 29.05 -4.79
C LYS A 303 15.59 30.12 -4.13
N ALA A 304 15.76 30.05 -2.81
CA ALA A 304 16.60 30.98 -2.05
C ALA A 304 18.08 30.95 -2.50
N ASP A 305 18.56 29.80 -2.97
CA ASP A 305 19.90 29.66 -3.54
C ASP A 305 19.99 30.15 -5.01
N ALA A 306 18.92 30.01 -5.79
CA ALA A 306 18.86 30.44 -7.19
C ALA A 306 18.79 31.97 -7.35
N ILE A 307 18.08 32.68 -6.48
CA ILE A 307 17.92 34.15 -6.50
C ILE A 307 19.29 34.88 -6.41
N LYS A 308 20.35 34.21 -5.95
CA LYS A 308 21.71 34.77 -5.83
C LYS A 308 22.57 34.67 -7.11
N LYS A 309 22.10 34.04 -8.19
CA LYS A 309 22.83 34.01 -9.48
C LYS A 309 22.15 34.92 -10.50
N PRO A 310 22.77 36.03 -10.94
CA PRO A 310 22.19 36.85 -12.00
C PRO A 310 22.18 36.10 -13.34
N THR A 311 21.04 36.11 -14.01
CA THR A 311 20.81 35.70 -15.39
C THR A 311 21.13 36.85 -16.34
N ARG A 312 22.30 36.81 -16.99
CA ARG A 312 22.55 37.32 -18.37
C ARG A 312 23.99 37.00 -18.80
N PRO A 313 24.25 36.57 -20.04
CA PRO A 313 25.61 36.37 -20.55
C PRO A 313 26.17 37.73 -20.98
N GLY A 314 27.06 38.28 -20.17
CA GLY A 314 27.76 39.54 -20.43
C GLY A 314 29.27 39.35 -20.45
N LYS A 315 29.88 39.82 -21.54
CA LYS A 315 31.30 39.90 -21.94
C LYS A 315 32.37 39.70 -20.86
N LEU A 316 33.47 39.07 -21.28
CA LEU A 316 34.76 38.76 -20.62
C LEU A 316 35.27 39.72 -19.51
N PHE A 317 34.87 40.99 -19.51
CA PHE A 317 35.16 41.97 -18.47
C PHE A 317 34.43 41.72 -17.14
N ASP A 318 33.24 41.10 -17.14
CA ASP A 318 32.53 40.75 -15.89
C ASP A 318 33.20 39.59 -15.14
N THR A 319 33.93 38.71 -15.84
CA THR A 319 34.71 37.62 -15.24
C THR A 319 35.86 38.14 -14.38
N ILE A 320 36.50 39.24 -14.79
CA ILE A 320 37.62 39.85 -14.06
C ILE A 320 37.10 40.70 -12.88
N LYS A 321 35.95 41.39 -13.05
CA LYS A 321 35.29 42.09 -11.93
C LYS A 321 34.73 41.12 -10.88
N ASN A 322 34.30 39.92 -11.28
CA ASN A 322 33.88 38.85 -10.39
C ASN A 322 35.04 38.19 -9.61
N MET A 323 36.29 38.33 -10.05
CA MET A 323 37.47 37.92 -9.26
C MET A 323 37.76 38.87 -8.09
N PHE A 324 37.37 40.15 -8.19
CA PHE A 324 37.65 41.19 -7.18
C PHE A 324 36.42 41.67 -6.40
N ARG A 325 35.24 41.06 -6.61
CA ARG A 325 34.04 41.39 -5.82
C ARG A 325 34.09 40.65 -4.48
N LYS A 326 34.01 41.38 -3.36
CA LYS A 326 33.75 40.85 -2.01
C LYS A 326 32.64 39.80 -2.12
N LYS A 327 33.00 38.53 -1.92
CA LYS A 327 32.12 37.37 -2.11
C LYS A 327 31.17 37.31 -0.91
N ASP A 328 29.90 37.66 -1.12
CA ASP A 328 28.91 37.82 -0.05
C ASP A 328 28.75 36.58 0.86
N SER A 329 28.58 36.88 2.14
CA SER A 329 28.45 36.03 3.33
C SER A 329 27.07 35.36 3.43
N GLY A 330 26.76 34.45 2.50
CA GLY A 330 25.54 33.63 2.55
C GLY A 330 25.79 32.20 3.03
N ILE A 331 24.80 31.61 3.69
CA ILE A 331 24.81 30.19 4.13
C ILE A 331 24.62 29.25 2.94
N GLU A 332 25.55 28.32 2.77
CA GLU A 332 25.48 27.21 1.80
C GLU A 332 24.70 26.05 2.43
N THR A 333 23.74 25.46 1.72
CA THR A 333 22.95 24.32 2.22
C THR A 333 23.16 23.08 1.38
N ILE A 334 23.37 21.95 2.04
CA ILE A 334 23.42 20.61 1.42
C ILE A 334 22.15 19.88 1.86
N VAL A 335 21.27 19.58 0.93
CA VAL A 335 19.99 18.92 1.21
C VAL A 335 20.14 17.42 0.99
N ILE A 336 19.78 16.64 2.01
CA ILE A 336 19.87 15.16 2.02
C ILE A 336 18.50 14.61 2.41
N GLU A 337 18.07 13.55 1.72
CA GLU A 337 16.77 12.92 1.93
C GLU A 337 16.94 11.46 2.33
N PHE A 338 16.25 11.05 3.38
CA PHE A 338 16.26 9.69 3.86
C PHE A 338 14.83 9.22 4.14
N ASN A 339 14.32 8.32 3.32
CA ASN A 339 13.05 7.64 3.57
C ASN A 339 13.33 6.35 4.33
N ALA A 340 12.95 6.28 5.61
CA ALA A 340 13.27 5.14 6.48
C ALA A 340 12.61 3.84 5.99
N TRP A 341 11.40 3.93 5.45
CA TRP A 341 10.66 2.78 4.90
C TRP A 341 11.38 2.14 3.71
N VAL A 342 11.97 2.93 2.82
CA VAL A 342 12.76 2.41 1.67
C VAL A 342 13.94 1.54 2.12
N TYR A 343 14.53 1.83 3.27
CA TYR A 343 15.66 1.09 3.83
C TYR A 343 15.25 0.02 4.85
N SER A 344 13.94 -0.18 5.09
CA SER A 344 13.41 -1.09 6.12
C SER A 344 13.84 -2.55 5.96
N GLY A 345 14.20 -2.98 4.74
CA GLY A 345 14.77 -4.31 4.49
C GLY A 345 16.20 -4.52 5.00
N SER A 346 16.89 -3.45 5.44
CA SER A 346 18.21 -3.57 6.07
C SER A 346 18.12 -4.06 7.52
N GLU A 347 19.15 -4.79 7.98
CA GLU A 347 19.21 -5.26 9.38
C GLU A 347 19.29 -4.10 10.37
N HIS A 348 19.97 -3.01 10.00
CA HIS A 348 20.18 -1.83 10.84
C HIS A 348 19.87 -0.53 10.09
N LEU A 349 18.73 0.11 10.42
CA LEU A 349 18.30 1.34 9.75
C LEU A 349 19.24 2.52 10.02
N TRP A 350 19.80 2.61 11.23
CA TRP A 350 20.75 3.66 11.58
C TRP A 350 22.01 3.61 10.69
N ALA A 351 22.48 2.42 10.33
CA ALA A 351 23.65 2.24 9.47
C ALA A 351 23.35 2.70 8.05
N SER A 352 22.15 2.41 7.55
CA SER A 352 21.64 2.89 6.27
C SER A 352 21.54 4.42 6.25
N LEU A 353 21.07 5.05 7.32
CA LEU A 353 21.01 6.51 7.46
C LEU A 353 22.41 7.14 7.37
N VAL A 354 23.35 6.66 8.20
CA VAL A 354 24.71 7.21 8.25
C VAL A 354 25.45 6.97 6.91
N THR A 355 25.30 5.79 6.32
CA THR A 355 25.91 5.47 5.02
C THR A 355 25.34 6.33 3.91
N HIS A 356 24.03 6.55 3.90
CA HIS A 356 23.38 7.42 2.93
C HIS A 356 23.83 8.87 3.08
N LEU A 357 23.83 9.39 4.32
CA LEU A 357 24.35 10.71 4.65
C LEU A 357 25.78 10.89 4.13
N TYR A 358 26.65 9.91 4.42
CA TYR A 358 28.04 9.94 3.98
C TYR A 358 28.15 9.98 2.46
N LYS A 359 27.41 9.12 1.75
CA LYS A 359 27.42 9.03 0.28
C LYS A 359 26.94 10.33 -0.38
N GLU A 360 25.91 10.97 0.15
CA GLU A 360 25.41 12.25 -0.39
C GLU A 360 26.38 13.41 -0.12
N VAL A 361 26.98 13.44 1.07
CA VAL A 361 28.08 14.39 1.36
C VAL A 361 29.25 14.15 0.42
N GLU A 362 29.68 12.90 0.23
CA GLU A 362 30.79 12.54 -0.67
C GLU A 362 30.54 12.98 -2.12
N LYS A 363 29.32 12.80 -2.65
CA LYS A 363 28.96 13.29 -3.99
C LYS A 363 29.15 14.81 -4.13
N TYR A 364 28.90 15.57 -3.07
CA TYR A 364 29.05 17.02 -3.07
C TYR A 364 30.52 17.48 -3.01
N PHE A 365 31.40 16.70 -2.36
CA PHE A 365 32.80 17.07 -2.12
C PHE A 365 33.84 16.34 -2.98
N GLY A 366 33.51 15.17 -3.54
CA GLY A 366 34.35 14.38 -4.45
C GLY A 366 35.79 14.13 -3.95
N LEU A 367 36.76 14.23 -4.85
CA LEU A 367 38.21 14.06 -4.59
C LEU A 367 38.76 14.95 -3.46
N ARG A 368 38.10 16.07 -3.12
CA ARG A 368 38.52 16.94 -2.01
C ARG A 368 38.29 16.33 -0.65
N MET A 369 37.29 15.45 -0.51
CA MET A 369 37.08 14.70 0.73
C MET A 369 38.24 13.73 0.97
N GLN A 370 38.67 13.04 -0.09
CA GLN A 370 39.85 12.18 -0.07
C GLN A 370 41.14 12.97 0.18
N ALA A 371 41.30 14.15 -0.42
CA ALA A 371 42.46 15.03 -0.19
C ALA A 371 42.52 15.59 1.25
N ASN A 372 41.38 15.99 1.83
CA ASN A 372 41.33 16.44 3.23
C ASN A 372 41.60 15.29 4.21
N ARG A 373 41.16 14.07 3.89
CA ARG A 373 41.51 12.86 4.66
C ARG A 373 43.00 12.58 4.58
N LEU A 374 43.58 12.61 3.37
CA LEU A 374 45.02 12.48 3.14
C LEU A 374 45.80 13.53 3.95
N MET A 375 45.38 14.80 3.90
CA MET A 375 46.03 15.88 4.67
C MET A 375 45.90 15.71 6.19
N LYS A 376 44.77 15.21 6.70
CA LYS A 376 44.58 14.91 8.13
C LYS A 376 45.42 13.70 8.57
N ALA A 377 45.53 12.68 7.73
CA ALA A 377 46.40 11.51 7.96
C ALA A 377 47.88 11.91 7.94
N ILE A 378 48.31 12.70 6.94
CA ILE A 378 49.66 13.25 6.86
C ILE A 378 49.96 14.09 8.11
N ARG A 379 49.08 15.01 8.51
CA ARG A 379 49.29 15.84 9.72
C ARG A 379 49.37 15.03 11.03
N ARG A 380 48.67 13.89 11.14
CA ARG A 380 48.77 12.99 12.30
C ARG A 380 50.10 12.22 12.35
N LEU A 381 50.58 11.80 11.18
CA LEU A 381 51.78 10.96 11.06
C LEU A 381 53.07 11.79 11.00
N PHE A 382 53.00 13.01 10.48
CA PHE A 382 54.14 13.93 10.36
C PHE A 382 54.90 14.16 11.67
N PRO A 383 54.28 14.47 12.83
CA PRO A 383 55.03 14.66 14.07
C PRO A 383 55.67 13.37 14.61
N LYS A 384 55.06 12.20 14.40
CA LYS A 384 55.64 10.91 14.80
C LYS A 384 56.85 10.55 13.93
N ALA A 385 56.72 10.70 12.61
CA ALA A 385 57.80 10.46 11.66
C ALA A 385 58.95 11.48 11.83
N LEU A 386 58.63 12.75 12.07
CA LEU A 386 59.60 13.80 12.33
C LEU A 386 60.36 13.57 13.64
N ASN A 387 59.69 13.15 14.72
CA ASN A 387 60.36 12.85 15.98
C ASN A 387 61.27 11.62 15.86
N VAL A 388 60.86 10.57 15.14
CA VAL A 388 61.73 9.42 14.83
C VAL A 388 62.91 9.87 13.98
N PHE A 389 62.69 10.67 12.95
CA PHE A 389 63.75 11.23 12.12
C PHE A 389 64.73 12.08 12.93
N LEU A 390 64.25 13.01 13.76
CA LEU A 390 65.10 13.84 14.62
C LEU A 390 65.86 13.00 15.65
N PHE A 391 65.23 11.98 16.24
CA PHE A 391 65.83 11.14 17.28
C PHE A 391 66.92 10.20 16.74
N TYR A 392 66.87 9.80 15.47
CA TYR A 392 67.89 8.92 14.87
C TYR A 392 68.86 9.66 13.94
N ALA A 393 68.39 10.64 13.16
CA ALA A 393 69.23 11.38 12.22
C ALA A 393 70.16 12.35 12.94
N ILE A 394 69.72 13.03 14.01
CA ILE A 394 70.57 13.99 14.72
C ILE A 394 71.74 13.28 15.44
N PRO A 395 71.56 12.18 16.20
CA PRO A 395 72.68 11.45 16.78
C PRO A 395 73.59 10.83 15.73
N GLY A 396 73.04 10.30 14.62
CA GLY A 396 73.86 9.76 13.52
C GLY A 396 74.74 10.82 12.85
N LEU A 397 74.21 12.04 12.68
CA LEU A 397 74.94 13.18 12.11
C LEU A 397 75.98 13.73 13.11
N ILE A 398 75.66 13.75 14.41
CA ILE A 398 76.60 14.10 15.49
C ILE A 398 77.72 13.05 15.60
N ILE A 399 77.42 11.75 15.51
CA ILE A 399 78.42 10.67 15.51
C ILE A 399 79.32 10.77 14.28
N SER A 400 78.76 11.06 13.10
CA SER A 400 79.52 11.32 11.87
C SER A 400 80.47 12.52 12.00
N LEU A 401 80.02 13.61 12.63
CA LEU A 401 80.84 14.78 12.91
C LEU A 401 81.89 14.52 14.01
N LEU A 402 81.59 13.70 15.02
CA LEU A 402 82.50 13.35 16.12
C LEU A 402 83.59 12.35 15.74
N ILE A 403 83.37 11.51 14.72
CA ILE A 403 84.39 10.54 14.25
C ILE A 403 85.57 11.23 13.56
N GLY A 404 85.47 12.52 13.22
CA GLY A 404 86.61 13.36 12.86
C GLY A 404 87.20 13.02 11.49
N PHE A 405 87.20 14.00 10.60
CA PHE A 405 87.72 13.89 9.23
C PHE A 405 89.23 13.58 9.18
N ASP A 406 89.97 13.75 10.28
CA ASP A 406 91.44 13.69 10.33
C ASP A 406 92.03 12.30 10.61
N LYS A 407 91.22 11.25 10.77
CA LYS A 407 91.72 9.86 10.89
C LYS A 407 91.40 8.94 9.71
N ILE A 408 90.83 9.48 8.63
CA ILE A 408 90.41 8.69 7.46
C ILE A 408 91.52 8.55 6.38
N GLN A 409 92.65 9.24 6.51
CA GLN A 409 93.72 9.16 5.52
C GLN A 409 94.82 8.13 5.85
N ALA A 410 94.93 7.69 7.11
CA ALA A 410 95.98 6.79 7.56
C ALA A 410 95.43 5.46 8.08
N SER A 411 94.79 4.68 7.21
CA SER A 411 94.64 3.20 7.26
C SER A 411 93.79 2.67 6.09
N TRP A 412 93.95 3.23 4.88
CA TRP A 412 93.17 2.79 3.71
C TRP A 412 93.54 1.38 3.22
N GLU A 413 94.70 0.84 3.61
CA GLU A 413 95.14 -0.52 3.26
C GLU A 413 94.69 -1.59 4.28
N ALA A 414 94.47 -1.23 5.55
CA ALA A 414 94.00 -2.18 6.58
C ALA A 414 92.46 -2.16 6.76
N ALA A 415 91.78 -1.11 6.31
CA ALA A 415 90.34 -0.96 6.49
C ALA A 415 89.50 -1.62 5.38
N SER A 416 90.06 -2.02 4.24
CA SER A 416 89.28 -2.57 3.10
C SER A 416 88.68 -3.96 3.37
N LEU A 417 89.19 -4.70 4.36
CA LEU A 417 88.63 -5.99 4.81
C LEU A 417 87.66 -5.84 6.00
N ALA A 418 87.82 -4.82 6.84
CA ALA A 418 86.88 -4.50 7.92
C ALA A 418 85.69 -3.64 7.46
N LEU A 419 85.85 -2.82 6.43
CA LEU A 419 84.77 -1.97 5.87
C LEU A 419 83.70 -2.77 5.13
N LYS A 420 84.00 -3.98 4.64
CA LYS A 420 82.97 -4.88 4.09
C LYS A 420 82.11 -5.54 5.18
N ALA A 421 82.60 -5.62 6.42
CA ALA A 421 81.88 -6.27 7.52
C ALA A 421 81.23 -5.28 8.51
N VAL A 422 81.74 -4.05 8.65
CA VAL A 422 81.23 -3.08 9.65
C VAL A 422 80.50 -1.88 9.02
N GLY A 423 80.82 -1.50 7.77
CA GLY A 423 80.18 -0.36 7.09
C GLY A 423 78.70 -0.58 6.73
N VAL A 424 78.26 -1.84 6.63
CA VAL A 424 76.87 -2.20 6.34
C VAL A 424 76.01 -2.24 7.62
N SER A 425 76.61 -2.36 8.81
CA SER A 425 75.84 -2.61 10.04
C SER A 425 75.37 -1.34 10.75
N ILE A 426 76.06 -0.21 10.64
CA ILE A 426 75.67 1.02 11.37
C ILE A 426 74.69 1.89 10.56
N VAL A 427 74.92 2.02 9.24
CA VAL A 427 73.99 2.71 8.32
C VAL A 427 72.82 1.80 7.94
N GLY A 428 73.08 0.50 7.71
CA GLY A 428 72.04 -0.49 7.44
C GLY A 428 71.18 -0.82 8.66
N GLY A 429 71.75 -0.86 9.87
CA GLY A 429 71.00 -1.09 11.10
C GLY A 429 70.03 0.04 11.46
N SER A 430 70.42 1.29 11.21
CA SER A 430 69.54 2.46 11.46
C SER A 430 68.42 2.57 10.41
N LEU A 431 68.68 2.21 9.15
CA LEU A 431 67.64 2.09 8.11
C LEU A 431 66.74 0.87 8.34
N LEU A 432 67.27 -0.27 8.78
CA LEU A 432 66.51 -1.47 9.12
C LEU A 432 65.69 -1.34 10.41
N ALA A 433 66.12 -0.53 11.38
CA ALA A 433 65.32 -0.23 12.58
C ALA A 433 64.21 0.79 12.28
N THR A 434 64.43 1.70 11.33
CA THR A 434 63.40 2.65 10.88
C THR A 434 62.42 2.05 9.88
N LEU A 435 62.78 0.97 9.17
CA LEU A 435 61.92 0.27 8.20
C LEU A 435 60.64 -0.33 8.82
N PRO A 436 60.63 -1.01 9.98
CA PRO A 436 59.42 -1.47 10.65
C PRO A 436 58.53 -0.32 11.12
N THR A 437 59.13 0.77 11.62
CA THR A 437 58.36 1.98 12.01
C THR A 437 57.82 2.72 10.80
N LEU A 438 58.54 2.74 9.68
CA LEU A 438 58.10 3.32 8.41
C LEU A 438 57.04 2.42 7.77
N TRP A 439 57.17 1.10 7.88
CA TRP A 439 56.22 0.10 7.40
C TRP A 439 54.93 0.10 8.22
N THR A 440 55.01 0.25 9.54
CA THR A 440 53.83 0.44 10.40
C THR A 440 53.17 1.80 10.13
N ALA A 441 53.95 2.87 9.93
CA ALA A 441 53.41 4.16 9.50
C ALA A 441 52.80 4.10 8.10
N LEU A 442 53.39 3.37 7.15
CA LEU A 442 52.89 3.15 5.78
C LEU A 442 51.66 2.24 5.77
N ARG A 443 51.60 1.24 6.66
CA ARG A 443 50.44 0.37 6.85
C ARG A 443 49.28 1.15 7.47
N GLU A 444 49.52 1.92 8.54
CA GLU A 444 48.53 2.85 9.10
C GLU A 444 48.07 3.88 8.06
N PHE A 445 48.98 4.39 7.22
CA PHE A 445 48.67 5.30 6.12
C PHE A 445 47.83 4.64 5.02
N GLY A 446 48.15 3.39 4.64
CA GLY A 446 47.42 2.59 3.66
C GLY A 446 46.01 2.23 4.13
N ASP A 447 45.89 1.78 5.38
CA ASP A 447 44.61 1.47 6.03
C ASP A 447 43.72 2.73 6.15
N THR A 448 44.30 3.93 6.20
CA THR A 448 43.54 5.20 6.26
C THR A 448 43.16 5.74 4.86
N LEU A 449 43.93 5.43 3.81
CA LEU A 449 43.71 5.93 2.44
C LEU A 449 42.82 5.03 1.57
N PHE A 450 42.83 3.71 1.80
CA PHE A 450 42.06 2.75 1.00
C PHE A 450 40.65 2.44 1.53
N MET A 451 40.18 3.22 2.50
CA MET A 451 38.88 3.01 3.14
C MET A 451 37.75 3.81 2.48
N SER A 452 37.09 3.20 1.50
CA SER A 452 35.68 3.50 1.22
C SER A 452 34.81 2.86 2.31
N GLN A 453 34.79 3.46 3.51
CA GLN A 453 34.14 2.91 4.71
C GLN A 453 32.63 2.65 4.57
N ALA A 454 31.97 3.12 3.52
CA ALA A 454 30.60 2.69 3.19
C ALA A 454 30.48 1.16 3.03
N LEU A 455 31.52 0.49 2.53
CA LEU A 455 31.58 -0.97 2.39
C LEU A 455 31.91 -1.70 3.70
N ASN A 456 32.63 -1.06 4.64
CA ASN A 456 32.91 -1.64 5.95
C ASN A 456 31.75 -1.45 6.93
N LEU A 457 31.01 -0.36 6.86
CA LEU A 457 29.77 -0.18 7.64
C LEU A 457 28.73 -1.27 7.30
N GLN A 458 28.61 -1.67 6.02
CA GLN A 458 27.78 -2.80 5.62
C GLN A 458 28.31 -4.16 6.11
N LYS A 459 29.62 -4.40 6.03
CA LYS A 459 30.25 -5.64 6.54
C LYS A 459 30.27 -5.75 8.07
N LEU A 460 30.18 -4.63 8.78
CA LEU A 460 30.13 -4.57 10.25
C LEU A 460 28.70 -4.63 10.78
N ALA A 461 27.71 -4.21 9.97
CA ALA A 461 26.29 -4.34 10.29
C ALA A 461 25.79 -5.80 10.26
N SER A 462 26.52 -6.72 9.63
CA SER A 462 26.15 -8.14 9.49
C SER A 462 26.67 -9.04 10.63
N LYS A 463 26.97 -8.49 11.82
CA LYS A 463 27.43 -9.26 12.99
C LYS A 463 26.36 -9.26 14.11
N PRO A 464 26.07 -10.42 14.72
CA PRO A 464 24.81 -10.64 15.45
C PRO A 464 24.73 -10.04 16.87
N ASP A 465 25.84 -9.58 17.47
CA ASP A 465 25.84 -9.22 18.90
C ASP A 465 26.00 -7.73 19.21
N PHE A 466 25.06 -7.24 20.04
CA PHE A 466 24.92 -5.83 20.42
C PHE A 466 26.01 -5.33 21.38
N ARG A 467 26.82 -6.22 21.97
CA ARG A 467 27.84 -5.87 22.99
C ARG A 467 29.18 -5.38 22.41
N ASP A 468 29.46 -5.59 21.12
CA ASP A 468 30.65 -5.07 20.43
C ASP A 468 30.45 -3.65 19.83
N LYS A 469 29.30 -3.00 20.07
CA LYS A 469 28.89 -1.73 19.44
C LYS A 469 29.56 -0.45 19.95
N ILE A 470 30.32 -0.47 21.04
CA ILE A 470 31.00 0.74 21.56
C ILE A 470 32.04 1.26 20.55
N GLY A 471 32.76 0.36 19.88
CA GLY A 471 33.70 0.73 18.81
C GLY A 471 33.00 1.35 17.60
N ILE A 472 31.88 0.77 17.19
CA ILE A 472 31.09 1.23 16.03
C ILE A 472 30.56 2.65 16.24
N MET A 473 30.03 2.96 17.44
CA MET A 473 29.54 4.31 17.74
C MET A 473 30.67 5.34 17.87
N ALA A 474 31.85 4.93 18.35
CA ALA A 474 33.03 5.78 18.35
C ALA A 474 33.49 6.09 16.91
N ASP A 475 33.46 5.11 16.02
CA ASP A 475 33.82 5.27 14.61
C ASP A 475 32.83 6.21 13.90
N ILE A 476 31.53 6.00 14.07
CA ILE A 476 30.48 6.87 13.51
C ILE A 476 30.60 8.30 14.03
N LYS A 477 30.79 8.46 15.34
CA LYS A 477 31.00 9.78 15.95
C LYS A 477 32.25 10.45 15.39
N SER A 478 33.32 9.68 15.14
CA SER A 478 34.55 10.19 14.54
C SER A 478 34.36 10.65 13.08
N GLU A 479 33.52 9.93 12.31
CA GLU A 479 33.19 10.28 10.93
C GLU A 479 32.27 11.50 10.83
N ILE A 480 31.24 11.59 11.69
CA ILE A 480 30.39 12.77 11.81
C ILE A 480 31.21 13.99 12.25
N GLY A 481 32.12 13.81 13.21
CA GLY A 481 33.06 14.85 13.65
C GLY A 481 34.02 15.28 12.54
N PHE A 482 34.48 14.35 11.68
CA PHE A 482 35.27 14.68 10.50
C PHE A 482 34.50 15.54 9.50
N ILE A 483 33.25 15.18 9.19
CA ILE A 483 32.38 15.97 8.30
C ILE A 483 32.17 17.38 8.86
N SER A 484 31.85 17.49 10.15
CA SER A 484 31.61 18.77 10.82
C SER A 484 32.86 19.66 10.77
N GLN A 485 34.02 19.13 11.16
CA GLN A 485 35.30 19.85 11.12
C GLN A 485 35.72 20.25 9.70
N MET A 486 35.40 19.42 8.69
CA MET A 486 35.72 19.71 7.29
C MET A 486 34.87 20.89 6.77
N LEU A 487 33.61 20.96 7.19
CA LEU A 487 32.69 22.04 6.84
C LEU A 487 33.08 23.36 7.53
N GLU A 488 33.46 23.32 8.81
CA GLU A 488 33.94 24.51 9.55
C GLU A 488 35.21 25.13 8.95
N ASN A 489 36.18 24.30 8.56
CA ASN A 489 37.47 24.77 8.04
C ASN A 489 37.40 25.40 6.64
N ARG A 490 36.28 25.23 5.90
CA ARG A 490 36.17 25.63 4.49
C ARG A 490 36.15 27.14 4.28
N ASN A 491 35.60 27.91 5.22
CA ASN A 491 35.59 29.37 5.13
C ASN A 491 35.13 30.02 6.45
N LYS A 492 36.02 30.72 7.15
CA LYS A 492 35.63 31.67 8.22
C LYS A 492 34.62 32.75 7.76
N LYS A 493 34.34 32.86 6.45
CA LYS A 493 33.43 33.83 5.82
C LYS A 493 32.11 33.24 5.30
N ARG A 494 31.91 31.91 5.28
CA ARG A 494 30.69 31.25 4.77
C ARG A 494 30.37 30.00 5.59
N GLN A 495 29.23 30.01 6.25
CA GLN A 495 28.72 28.88 7.02
C GLN A 495 28.02 27.88 6.08
N THR A 496 28.30 26.59 6.24
CA THR A 496 27.63 25.51 5.50
C THR A 496 26.72 24.73 6.45
N ARG A 497 25.50 24.42 6.02
CA ARG A 497 24.52 23.62 6.79
C ARG A 497 24.10 22.39 6.02
N ILE A 498 24.01 21.24 6.70
CA ILE A 498 23.43 20.01 6.16
C ILE A 498 21.97 19.96 6.60
N VAL A 499 21.04 19.97 5.65
CA VAL A 499 19.60 19.84 5.89
C VAL A 499 19.20 18.40 5.59
N LEU A 500 18.92 17.62 6.63
CA LEU A 500 18.58 16.20 6.55
C LEU A 500 17.07 16.02 6.75
N PHE A 501 16.37 15.52 5.74
CA PHE A 501 14.97 15.14 5.82
C PHE A 501 14.83 13.64 6.08
N ILE A 502 14.16 13.27 7.17
CA ILE A 502 13.87 11.88 7.55
C ILE A 502 12.35 11.69 7.51
N ASP A 503 11.88 10.82 6.61
CA ASP A 503 10.44 10.59 6.35
C ASP A 503 10.06 9.11 6.47
N ASP A 504 8.75 8.85 6.62
CA ASP A 504 8.12 7.52 6.78
C ASP A 504 8.73 6.66 7.91
N LEU A 505 9.27 7.28 8.96
CA LEU A 505 9.76 6.57 10.15
C LEU A 505 8.63 5.82 10.86
N ASP A 506 7.43 6.38 10.83
CA ASP A 506 6.18 5.86 11.34
C ASP A 506 5.65 4.64 10.56
N ARG A 507 6.28 4.23 9.46
CA ARG A 507 5.96 2.97 8.76
C ARG A 507 6.92 1.84 9.10
N CYS A 508 8.05 2.13 9.74
CA CYS A 508 9.03 1.12 10.09
C CYS A 508 8.59 0.28 11.30
N GLU A 509 9.16 -0.93 11.41
CA GLU A 509 9.06 -1.74 12.63
C GLU A 509 9.51 -0.94 13.86
N HIS A 510 8.80 -1.10 14.99
CA HIS A 510 9.00 -0.31 16.21
C HIS A 510 10.47 -0.24 16.65
N ARG A 511 11.16 -1.40 16.69
CA ARG A 511 12.58 -1.46 17.06
C ARG A 511 13.46 -0.61 16.13
N LYS A 512 13.25 -0.71 14.82
CA LYS A 512 14.07 0.01 13.83
C LYS A 512 13.80 1.52 13.85
N ALA A 513 12.57 1.93 14.16
CA ALA A 513 12.23 3.34 14.34
C ALA A 513 13.03 3.97 15.50
N VAL A 514 13.14 3.26 16.63
CA VAL A 514 13.93 3.70 17.79
C VAL A 514 15.43 3.76 17.47
N GLU A 515 15.95 2.83 16.66
CA GLU A 515 17.36 2.88 16.21
C GLU A 515 17.69 4.16 15.42
N VAL A 516 16.79 4.63 14.56
CA VAL A 516 16.97 5.89 13.83
C VAL A 516 16.95 7.09 14.78
N LEU A 517 16.05 7.09 15.78
CA LEU A 517 16.00 8.13 16.81
C LEU A 517 17.32 8.20 17.61
N GLN A 518 17.91 7.05 17.97
CA GLN A 518 19.22 6.99 18.61
C GLN A 518 20.33 7.53 17.68
N ALA A 519 20.27 7.22 16.38
CA ALA A 519 21.21 7.75 15.39
C ALA A 519 21.15 9.28 15.30
N ILE A 520 19.94 9.85 15.35
CA ILE A 520 19.73 11.30 15.40
C ILE A 520 20.34 11.87 16.68
N MET A 521 20.10 11.27 17.85
CA MET A 521 20.74 11.71 19.10
C MET A 521 22.26 11.73 19.00
N LEU A 522 22.88 10.78 18.29
CA LEU A 522 24.32 10.75 18.05
C LEU A 522 24.78 11.86 17.09
N LEU A 523 24.02 12.14 16.03
CA LEU A 523 24.27 13.28 15.13
C LEU A 523 24.20 14.62 15.88
N LEU A 524 23.33 14.71 16.89
CA LEU A 524 23.13 15.89 17.74
C LEU A 524 24.07 15.96 18.95
N ALA A 525 24.85 14.90 19.22
CA ALA A 525 25.62 14.78 20.45
C ALA A 525 26.74 15.83 20.57
N ASP A 526 27.21 16.40 19.44
CA ASP A 526 28.18 17.48 19.42
C ASP A 526 27.45 18.83 19.40
N ARG A 527 27.46 19.52 20.55
CA ARG A 527 26.62 20.69 20.81
C ARG A 527 27.20 22.01 20.29
N ASP A 528 28.49 22.04 19.95
CA ASP A 528 29.17 23.24 19.48
C ASP A 528 29.66 23.04 18.03
N GLY A 529 29.00 23.72 17.08
CA GLY A 529 29.50 23.85 15.70
C GLY A 529 29.02 22.80 14.68
N SER A 530 28.23 21.81 15.09
CA SER A 530 27.73 20.81 14.14
C SER A 530 26.73 21.43 13.13
N PRO A 531 26.88 21.18 11.82
CA PRO A 531 26.17 21.93 10.77
C PRO A 531 24.76 21.41 10.48
N PHE A 532 24.19 20.55 11.32
CA PHE A 532 22.98 19.79 11.00
C PHE A 532 21.68 20.54 11.30
N VAL A 533 20.76 20.53 10.34
CA VAL A 533 19.35 20.87 10.49
C VAL A 533 18.57 19.63 10.10
N ILE A 534 17.84 19.02 11.03
CA ILE A 534 17.14 17.75 10.80
C ILE A 534 15.63 18.02 10.78
N PHE A 535 14.95 17.56 9.73
CA PHE A 535 13.49 17.51 9.67
C PHE A 535 13.04 16.07 9.82
N LEU A 536 12.21 15.80 10.83
CA LEU A 536 11.72 14.46 11.12
C LEU A 536 10.20 14.41 10.93
N GLY A 537 9.71 13.53 10.05
CA GLY A 537 8.28 13.31 9.84
C GLY A 537 7.76 12.33 10.88
N ILE A 538 6.79 12.76 11.71
CA ILE A 538 6.38 12.01 12.90
C ILE A 538 4.86 11.88 12.94
N ASP A 539 4.35 10.65 13.06
CA ASP A 539 3.07 10.39 13.75
C ASP A 539 3.40 10.00 15.20
N ALA A 540 3.11 10.91 16.13
CA ALA A 540 3.51 10.74 17.52
C ALA A 540 2.93 9.47 18.15
N ARG A 541 1.72 9.07 17.75
CA ARG A 541 1.03 7.90 18.31
C ARG A 541 1.79 6.61 18.01
N VAL A 542 2.38 6.52 16.81
CA VAL A 542 3.16 5.34 16.40
C VAL A 542 4.54 5.35 17.04
N ILE A 543 5.23 6.48 17.00
CA ILE A 543 6.61 6.58 17.50
C ILE A 543 6.68 6.47 19.03
N VAL A 544 5.72 7.06 19.76
CA VAL A 544 5.64 6.94 21.22
C VAL A 544 5.44 5.49 21.64
N ARG A 545 4.50 4.77 21.00
CA ARG A 545 4.30 3.34 21.25
C ARG A 545 5.56 2.53 20.96
N ALA A 546 6.28 2.84 19.86
CA ALA A 546 7.53 2.16 19.53
C ALA A 546 8.62 2.37 20.60
N VAL A 547 8.72 3.58 21.17
CA VAL A 547 9.65 3.91 22.26
C VAL A 547 9.25 3.21 23.56
N GLU A 548 7.97 3.24 23.90
CA GLU A 548 7.43 2.63 25.12
C GLU A 548 7.52 1.09 25.07
N GLU A 549 7.34 0.47 23.91
CA GLU A 549 7.56 -0.97 23.75
C GLU A 549 9.05 -1.32 23.90
N HIS A 550 9.95 -0.50 23.35
CA HIS A 550 11.39 -0.77 23.39
C HIS A 550 12.01 -0.57 24.79
N TYR A 551 11.55 0.43 25.54
CA TYR A 551 12.14 0.81 26.84
C TYR A 551 11.16 0.69 28.02
N GLY A 552 9.97 0.14 27.85
CA GLY A 552 8.85 0.28 28.79
C GLY A 552 9.18 -0.05 30.24
N SER A 553 9.90 -1.14 30.50
CA SER A 553 10.29 -1.51 31.87
C SER A 553 11.26 -0.52 32.54
N VAL A 554 12.03 0.24 31.76
CA VAL A 554 12.99 1.25 32.22
C VAL A 554 12.31 2.62 32.35
N LEU A 555 11.52 3.00 31.34
CA LEU A 555 10.77 4.26 31.30
C LEU A 555 9.74 4.34 32.41
N VAL A 556 8.94 3.28 32.61
CA VAL A 556 7.93 3.21 33.68
C VAL A 556 8.58 3.30 35.07
N LYS A 557 9.72 2.64 35.29
CA LYS A 557 10.48 2.73 36.55
C LYS A 557 11.05 4.13 36.80
N ALA A 558 11.37 4.87 35.74
CA ALA A 558 11.87 6.24 35.82
C ALA A 558 10.75 7.29 35.87
N GLY A 559 9.48 6.89 35.69
CA GLY A 559 8.34 7.80 35.58
C GLY A 559 8.34 8.63 34.29
N ILE A 560 9.08 8.19 33.26
CA ILE A 560 9.24 8.90 31.98
C ILE A 560 8.27 8.28 30.96
N ASN A 561 7.49 9.10 30.25
CA ASN A 561 6.62 8.62 29.16
C ASN A 561 7.32 8.72 27.78
N GLY A 562 6.78 8.07 26.75
CA GLY A 562 7.41 8.10 25.42
C GLY A 562 7.40 9.49 24.75
N TYR A 563 6.49 10.39 25.14
CA TYR A 563 6.45 11.77 24.65
C TYR A 563 7.66 12.57 25.17
N GLU A 564 7.98 12.44 26.47
CA GLU A 564 9.14 13.09 27.08
C GLU A 564 10.45 12.63 26.45
N TYR A 565 10.54 11.36 26.03
CA TYR A 565 11.68 10.87 25.26
C TYR A 565 11.81 11.59 23.92
N LEU A 566 10.70 11.77 23.20
CA LEU A 566 10.69 12.45 21.91
C LEU A 566 11.04 13.95 22.05
N ASP A 567 10.59 14.61 23.11
CA ASP A 567 10.90 16.01 23.42
C ASP A 567 12.40 16.24 23.67
N LYS A 568 13.16 15.21 24.08
CA LYS A 568 14.63 15.30 24.16
C LYS A 568 15.30 15.31 22.79
N ILE A 569 14.66 14.71 21.78
CA ILE A 569 15.21 14.61 20.42
C ILE A 569 14.77 15.80 19.57
N VAL A 570 13.50 16.17 19.64
CA VAL A 570 12.91 17.23 18.83
C VAL A 570 13.02 18.56 19.56
N GLN A 571 13.90 19.45 19.10
CA GLN A 571 14.06 20.78 19.70
C GLN A 571 12.94 21.75 19.29
N MET A 572 12.38 21.57 18.10
CA MET A 572 11.31 22.42 17.58
C MET A 572 10.15 21.56 17.05
N PRO A 573 9.07 21.38 17.81
CA PRO A 573 7.88 20.70 17.30
C PRO A 573 7.07 21.63 16.39
N PHE A 574 6.75 21.14 15.20
CA PHE A 574 5.84 21.78 14.24
C PHE A 574 4.69 20.84 13.92
N VAL A 575 3.52 21.11 14.47
CA VAL A 575 2.28 20.42 14.09
C VAL A 575 1.76 21.08 12.82
N ILE A 576 1.48 20.29 11.78
CA ILE A 576 0.89 20.83 10.55
C ILE A 576 -0.46 21.46 10.91
N PRO A 577 -0.63 22.76 10.69
CA PRO A 577 -1.86 23.44 11.06
C PRO A 577 -2.99 23.03 10.12
N PHE A 578 -4.18 23.07 10.68
CA PHE A 578 -5.45 22.94 9.97
C PHE A 578 -5.54 23.96 8.82
N SER A 579 -6.02 23.48 7.67
CA SER A 579 -6.19 24.33 6.49
C SER A 579 -7.50 25.07 6.63
N ASN A 580 -7.52 26.36 6.29
CA ASN A 580 -8.78 27.10 6.35
C ASN A 580 -9.80 26.50 5.35
N ARG A 581 -11.10 26.72 5.61
CA ARG A 581 -12.18 26.18 4.78
C ARG A 581 -12.07 26.59 3.30
N LYS A 582 -11.57 27.79 3.03
CA LYS A 582 -11.36 28.29 1.68
C LYS A 582 -10.29 27.48 0.93
N ASP A 583 -9.18 27.17 1.59
CA ASP A 583 -8.08 26.38 1.03
C ASP A 583 -8.52 24.93 0.79
N ILE A 584 -9.31 24.35 1.71
CA ILE A 584 -9.93 23.03 1.49
C ILE A 584 -10.88 23.05 0.30
N GLY A 585 -11.71 24.09 0.17
CA GLY A 585 -12.58 24.30 -0.98
C GLY A 585 -11.79 24.39 -2.29
N ASN A 586 -10.74 25.22 -2.34
CA ASN A 586 -9.84 25.34 -3.49
C ASN A 586 -9.18 24.00 -3.83
N TYR A 587 -8.80 23.22 -2.82
CA TYR A 587 -8.21 21.90 -3.02
C TYR A 587 -9.22 20.93 -3.63
N ILE A 588 -10.46 20.87 -3.11
CA ILE A 588 -11.53 20.05 -3.69
C ILE A 588 -11.84 20.49 -5.13
N GLU A 589 -11.91 21.80 -5.39
CA GLU A 589 -12.07 22.31 -6.76
C GLU A 589 -10.95 21.83 -7.67
N SER A 590 -9.69 21.88 -7.22
CA SER A 590 -8.56 21.38 -7.99
C SER A 590 -8.61 19.87 -8.28
N LEU A 591 -9.33 19.10 -7.47
CA LEU A 591 -9.57 17.66 -7.67
C LEU A 591 -10.80 17.37 -8.53
N ILE A 592 -11.73 18.31 -8.64
CA ILE A 592 -12.95 18.17 -9.45
C ILE A 592 -12.66 18.51 -10.90
N TRP A 593 -11.98 19.63 -11.15
CA TRP A 593 -11.74 20.13 -12.50
C TRP A 593 -10.59 19.40 -13.19
N THR A 594 -10.78 19.00 -14.45
CA THR A 594 -9.66 18.60 -15.29
C THR A 594 -8.92 19.83 -15.82
N LYS A 595 -7.62 19.69 -16.12
CA LYS A 595 -6.81 20.79 -16.70
C LYS A 595 -7.42 21.31 -18.01
N ALA A 596 -7.95 20.40 -18.85
CA ALA A 596 -8.58 20.73 -20.12
C ALA A 596 -9.88 21.54 -19.96
N GLU A 597 -10.70 21.24 -18.95
CA GLU A 597 -11.90 22.03 -18.65
C GLU A 597 -11.58 23.38 -18.03
N LYS A 598 -10.54 23.45 -17.20
CA LYS A 598 -10.09 24.72 -16.62
C LYS A 598 -9.64 25.69 -17.71
N ASP A 599 -8.87 25.20 -18.69
CA ASP A 599 -8.42 25.99 -19.85
C ASP A 599 -9.61 26.40 -20.77
N LEU A 600 -10.62 25.54 -20.93
CA LEU A 600 -11.86 25.84 -21.68
C LEU A 600 -12.78 26.85 -20.99
N VAL A 601 -12.80 26.85 -19.65
CA VAL A 601 -13.60 27.79 -18.85
C VAL A 601 -12.89 29.12 -18.72
N GLU A 602 -11.59 29.14 -18.42
CA GLU A 602 -10.77 30.37 -18.38
C GLU A 602 -10.76 31.09 -19.74
N SER A 603 -10.76 30.36 -20.86
CA SER A 603 -10.88 30.96 -22.21
C SER A 603 -12.27 31.52 -22.52
N LYS A 604 -13.36 30.98 -21.93
CA LYS A 604 -14.70 31.56 -22.05
C LYS A 604 -14.88 32.82 -21.20
N PHE A 605 -14.26 32.87 -20.02
CA PHE A 605 -14.35 34.03 -19.12
C PHE A 605 -13.39 35.19 -19.49
N HIS A 606 -12.35 34.95 -20.31
CA HIS A 606 -11.54 36.03 -20.86
C HIS A 606 -12.18 36.83 -22.01
N PHE A 607 -13.39 36.46 -22.46
CA PHE A 607 -14.14 37.25 -23.45
C PHE A 607 -15.15 38.25 -22.85
N GLU A 608 -15.45 38.17 -21.54
CA GLU A 608 -16.46 39.02 -20.90
C GLU A 608 -15.86 40.20 -20.11
N ASP A 609 -14.56 40.19 -19.79
CA ASP A 609 -13.89 41.28 -19.06
C ASP A 609 -13.42 42.45 -19.95
N ASP A 610 -13.60 42.38 -21.28
CA ASP A 610 -13.18 43.42 -22.24
C ASP A 610 -14.36 44.23 -22.84
N VAL A 611 -15.60 44.05 -22.37
CA VAL A 611 -16.78 44.73 -22.96
C VAL A 611 -17.25 45.98 -22.20
N ASP A 612 -16.80 46.23 -20.97
CA ASP A 612 -17.20 47.44 -20.23
C ASP A 612 -16.01 48.38 -19.99
N LYS A 613 -15.63 49.12 -21.05
CA LYS A 613 -15.01 50.45 -20.95
C LYS A 613 -15.15 51.26 -22.25
N GLU A 614 -16.10 52.19 -22.18
CA GLU A 614 -16.11 53.52 -22.83
C GLU A 614 -16.17 53.63 -24.36
N LYS A 615 -17.39 53.97 -24.81
CA LYS A 615 -17.74 54.97 -25.83
C LYS A 615 -16.61 55.96 -26.16
N VAL A 616 -16.21 56.03 -27.44
CA VAL A 616 -16.08 57.28 -28.22
C VAL A 616 -16.24 56.93 -29.73
N LEU A 617 -17.29 57.46 -30.38
CA LEU A 617 -17.34 57.58 -31.85
C LEU A 617 -16.44 58.74 -32.30
N PRO A 618 -15.83 58.69 -33.49
CA PRO A 618 -16.41 59.46 -34.59
C PRO A 618 -16.33 58.82 -36.00
N THR A 619 -17.49 58.88 -36.68
CA THR A 619 -17.77 59.44 -38.02
C THR A 619 -17.08 58.89 -39.29
N GLN A 620 -17.92 58.40 -40.22
CA GLN A 620 -18.07 58.72 -41.68
C GLN A 620 -18.38 57.44 -42.48
N GLU A 621 -19.62 57.19 -42.88
CA GLU A 621 -20.37 57.67 -44.07
C GLU A 621 -20.44 56.63 -45.21
N LYS A 622 -21.68 56.17 -45.48
CA LYS A 622 -22.32 55.78 -46.77
C LYS A 622 -21.63 54.68 -47.62
N LYS A 623 -22.33 53.64 -48.11
CA LYS A 623 -23.54 53.68 -48.96
C LYS A 623 -24.11 52.25 -49.10
N ALA A 624 -25.43 52.15 -49.28
CA ALA A 624 -26.16 50.92 -49.56
C ALA A 624 -26.30 50.66 -51.07
N GLU A 625 -26.31 49.40 -51.51
CA GLU A 625 -27.13 48.94 -52.66
C GLU A 625 -27.29 47.40 -52.68
N ALA A 626 -28.35 46.94 -53.36
CA ALA A 626 -29.13 45.70 -53.14
C ALA A 626 -28.84 44.57 -54.21
N PRO A 627 -29.56 43.42 -54.23
CA PRO A 627 -29.15 42.09 -54.77
C PRO A 627 -29.79 41.71 -56.16
N PRO A 628 -29.92 40.44 -56.65
CA PRO A 628 -29.03 39.24 -56.77
C PRO A 628 -28.99 38.61 -58.22
N THR A 629 -28.32 37.43 -58.36
CA THR A 629 -28.57 36.26 -59.29
C THR A 629 -28.05 36.26 -60.77
N PRO A 630 -27.96 35.11 -61.51
CA PRO A 630 -27.12 33.89 -61.41
C PRO A 630 -26.47 33.54 -62.81
N PRO A 631 -26.38 32.29 -63.31
CA PRO A 631 -25.47 31.16 -63.04
C PRO A 631 -24.53 30.82 -64.23
N GLN A 632 -23.47 30.02 -64.02
CA GLN A 632 -22.86 29.23 -65.11
C GLN A 632 -22.52 27.79 -64.65
N GLU A 633 -22.85 26.84 -65.53
CA GLU A 633 -22.91 25.39 -65.33
C GLU A 633 -21.64 24.62 -65.78
N LYS A 634 -21.29 23.59 -64.98
CA LYS A 634 -20.94 22.17 -65.33
C LYS A 634 -19.67 21.85 -66.18
N PRO A 635 -18.99 20.68 -66.00
CA PRO A 635 -19.64 19.36 -66.01
C PRO A 635 -19.15 18.28 -65.03
N ALA A 636 -19.98 17.24 -65.00
CA ALA A 636 -20.02 16.10 -64.11
C ALA A 636 -18.99 15.01 -64.45
N SER A 637 -18.60 14.24 -63.43
CA SER A 637 -18.28 12.81 -63.54
C SER A 637 -18.44 12.12 -62.17
N GLN A 638 -19.56 11.40 -62.05
CA GLN A 638 -19.75 10.10 -61.39
C GLN A 638 -19.53 9.97 -59.86
N THR A 639 -20.69 9.77 -59.21
CA THR A 639 -20.93 9.27 -57.85
C THR A 639 -20.28 7.90 -57.60
N PRO A 640 -19.66 7.71 -56.43
CA PRO A 640 -19.73 6.45 -55.71
C PRO A 640 -20.54 6.61 -54.41
N GLU A 641 -21.33 5.58 -54.13
CA GLU A 641 -22.22 5.35 -52.99
C GLU A 641 -21.89 6.07 -51.67
N GLU A 642 -22.91 6.70 -51.09
CA GLU A 642 -22.92 7.17 -49.70
C GLU A 642 -22.62 6.00 -48.74
N PRO A 643 -21.55 6.07 -47.93
CA PRO A 643 -21.47 5.28 -46.73
C PRO A 643 -22.51 5.84 -45.75
N ALA A 644 -23.36 4.96 -45.22
CA ALA A 644 -24.29 5.28 -44.14
C ALA A 644 -23.61 6.14 -43.06
N PRO A 645 -24.29 7.15 -42.48
CA PRO A 645 -23.68 8.00 -41.46
C PRO A 645 -23.22 7.12 -40.31
N GLN A 646 -21.92 6.90 -40.23
CA GLN A 646 -21.29 6.35 -39.05
C GLN A 646 -21.51 7.39 -37.96
N ILE A 647 -22.47 7.13 -37.09
CA ILE A 647 -22.59 7.82 -35.81
C ILE A 647 -21.28 7.52 -35.07
N GLN A 648 -20.29 8.38 -35.24
CA GLN A 648 -19.17 8.47 -34.33
C GLN A 648 -19.79 8.87 -33.00
N THR A 649 -19.97 7.88 -32.13
CA THR A 649 -20.34 8.08 -30.75
C THR A 649 -19.12 8.75 -30.11
N GLU A 650 -19.06 10.07 -30.16
CA GLU A 650 -18.07 10.83 -29.40
C GLU A 650 -18.24 10.44 -27.93
N ALA A 651 -17.20 9.85 -27.34
CA ALA A 651 -17.17 9.50 -25.94
C ALA A 651 -17.50 10.74 -25.09
N VAL A 652 -18.70 10.76 -24.50
CA VAL A 652 -19.13 11.86 -23.64
C VAL A 652 -18.16 11.95 -22.46
N PRO A 653 -17.48 13.09 -22.25
CA PRO A 653 -16.57 13.24 -21.13
C PRO A 653 -17.35 13.11 -19.81
N VAL A 654 -17.01 12.10 -18.99
CA VAL A 654 -17.56 11.96 -17.64
C VAL A 654 -16.91 13.02 -16.75
N THR A 655 -17.48 14.22 -16.76
CA THR A 655 -17.04 15.34 -15.92
C THR A 655 -18.10 15.66 -14.89
N PHE A 656 -17.67 16.29 -13.79
CA PHE A 656 -18.61 16.62 -12.71
C PHE A 656 -19.62 17.66 -13.18
N THR A 657 -20.90 17.32 -13.09
CA THR A 657 -21.99 18.25 -13.41
C THR A 657 -22.02 19.41 -12.39
N LYS A 658 -22.69 20.53 -12.71
CA LYS A 658 -22.80 21.67 -11.77
C LYS A 658 -23.39 21.26 -10.40
N PRO A 659 -24.50 20.48 -10.32
CA PRO A 659 -25.05 20.01 -9.05
C PRO A 659 -24.07 19.14 -8.24
N GLU A 660 -23.29 18.29 -8.91
CA GLU A 660 -22.30 17.43 -8.25
C GLU A 660 -21.19 18.25 -7.57
N ARG A 661 -20.76 19.33 -8.24
CA ARG A 661 -19.73 20.23 -7.72
C ARG A 661 -20.23 21.05 -6.55
N GLU A 662 -21.45 21.56 -6.63
CA GLU A 662 -22.09 22.29 -5.54
C GLU A 662 -22.25 21.37 -4.31
N ALA A 663 -22.72 20.13 -4.50
CA ALA A 663 -22.85 19.16 -3.42
C ALA A 663 -21.51 18.81 -2.75
N LEU A 664 -20.41 18.68 -3.51
CA LEU A 664 -19.07 18.47 -2.94
C LEU A 664 -18.57 19.70 -2.17
N LYS A 665 -18.86 20.92 -2.64
CA LYS A 665 -18.49 22.16 -1.96
C LYS A 665 -19.25 22.38 -0.66
N GLU A 666 -20.54 22.07 -0.62
CA GLU A 666 -21.34 22.15 0.61
C GLU A 666 -20.81 21.24 1.71
N CYS A 667 -20.21 20.12 1.34
CA CYS A 667 -19.65 19.14 2.27
C CYS A 667 -18.29 19.54 2.86
N VAL A 668 -17.68 20.65 2.43
CA VAL A 668 -16.35 21.12 2.91
C VAL A 668 -16.31 21.26 4.44
N ASP A 669 -17.41 21.71 5.05
CA ASP A 669 -17.48 21.91 6.50
C ASP A 669 -17.50 20.59 7.29
N ASP A 670 -17.97 19.52 6.65
CA ASP A 670 -18.13 18.20 7.24
C ASP A 670 -16.94 17.27 6.98
N ILE A 671 -15.99 17.66 6.13
CA ILE A 671 -14.81 16.85 5.81
C ILE A 671 -13.71 17.06 6.85
N VAL A 672 -13.24 15.96 7.44
CA VAL A 672 -11.98 15.93 8.20
C VAL A 672 -10.82 16.45 7.36
N GLU A 673 -10.07 17.38 7.94
CA GLU A 673 -8.97 18.11 7.31
C GLU A 673 -7.73 17.22 7.07
N ASN A 674 -7.86 16.26 6.18
CA ASN A 674 -6.79 15.35 5.76
C ASN A 674 -6.78 15.27 4.23
N PRO A 675 -5.74 15.80 3.54
CA PRO A 675 -5.68 15.83 2.07
C PRO A 675 -5.86 14.47 1.40
N ARG A 676 -5.32 13.40 2.01
CA ARG A 676 -5.48 12.03 1.52
C ARG A 676 -6.94 11.57 1.62
N LYS A 677 -7.61 11.83 2.76
CA LYS A 677 -9.05 11.51 2.92
C LYS A 677 -9.90 12.29 1.92
N ILE A 678 -9.64 13.58 1.73
CA ILE A 678 -10.35 14.42 0.74
C ILE A 678 -10.22 13.81 -0.67
N LYS A 679 -8.99 13.50 -1.10
CA LYS A 679 -8.75 12.82 -2.39
C LYS A 679 -9.51 11.51 -2.51
N ARG A 680 -9.49 10.69 -1.45
CA ARG A 680 -10.19 9.40 -1.41
C ARG A 680 -11.70 9.57 -1.55
N ILE A 681 -12.31 10.52 -0.83
CA ILE A 681 -13.74 10.85 -0.95
C ILE A 681 -14.11 11.24 -2.39
N VAL A 682 -13.33 12.14 -3.01
CA VAL A 682 -13.57 12.55 -4.41
C VAL A 682 -13.43 11.35 -5.36
N ASN A 683 -12.40 10.52 -5.19
CA ASN A 683 -12.20 9.33 -6.03
C ASN A 683 -13.31 8.28 -5.85
N ILE A 684 -13.78 8.06 -4.63
CA ILE A 684 -14.92 7.16 -4.35
C ILE A 684 -16.16 7.70 -5.03
N TYR A 685 -16.42 9.00 -4.91
CA TYR A 685 -17.57 9.61 -5.57
C TYR A 685 -17.49 9.54 -7.10
N ARG A 686 -16.30 9.71 -7.70
CA ARG A 686 -16.08 9.47 -9.15
C ARG A 686 -16.51 8.05 -9.55
N PHE A 687 -16.16 7.05 -8.74
CA PHE A 687 -16.55 5.67 -9.00
C PHE A 687 -18.06 5.46 -8.78
N VAL A 688 -18.64 5.99 -7.69
CA VAL A 688 -20.08 5.93 -7.44
C VAL A 688 -20.86 6.55 -8.60
N ARG A 689 -20.38 7.66 -9.18
CA ARG A 689 -21.03 8.31 -10.32
C ARG A 689 -21.20 7.38 -11.53
N LEU A 690 -20.29 6.43 -11.74
CA LEU A 690 -20.39 5.43 -12.81
C LEU A 690 -21.50 4.39 -12.55
N LEU A 691 -21.90 4.22 -11.29
CA LEU A 691 -22.97 3.31 -10.88
C LEU A 691 -24.35 3.99 -10.85
N LEU A 692 -24.38 5.32 -10.83
CA LEU A 692 -25.60 6.12 -10.74
C LEU A 692 -26.19 6.40 -12.14
N PRO A 693 -27.53 6.49 -12.27
CA PRO A 693 -28.16 6.81 -13.54
C PRO A 693 -27.76 8.22 -14.04
N PRO A 694 -27.81 8.50 -15.36
CA PRO A 694 -27.38 9.78 -15.92
C PRO A 694 -28.07 10.99 -15.28
N ASN A 695 -29.38 10.88 -14.99
CA ASN A 695 -30.23 11.95 -14.46
C ASN A 695 -30.41 11.93 -12.93
N PHE A 696 -29.54 11.24 -12.20
CA PHE A 696 -29.60 11.20 -10.74
C PHE A 696 -29.53 12.61 -10.13
N GLN A 697 -30.35 12.91 -9.12
CA GLN A 697 -30.42 14.26 -8.50
C GLN A 697 -29.91 14.30 -7.06
N GLU A 698 -29.91 13.17 -6.34
CA GLU A 698 -29.64 13.12 -4.90
C GLU A 698 -28.14 13.03 -4.56
N HIS A 699 -27.30 13.72 -5.33
CA HIS A 699 -25.84 13.68 -5.20
C HIS A 699 -25.36 14.07 -3.79
N ARG A 700 -26.05 15.02 -3.15
CA ARG A 700 -25.78 15.46 -1.77
C ARG A 700 -25.92 14.32 -0.75
N LYS A 701 -26.94 13.46 -0.89
CA LYS A 701 -27.12 12.30 0.00
C LYS A 701 -26.02 11.28 -0.21
N VAL A 702 -25.66 11.00 -1.46
CA VAL A 702 -24.59 10.05 -1.79
C VAL A 702 -23.24 10.52 -1.26
N ILE A 703 -22.89 11.79 -1.45
CA ILE A 703 -21.62 12.35 -0.94
C ILE A 703 -21.59 12.29 0.59
N ARG A 704 -22.66 12.72 1.27
CA ARG A 704 -22.76 12.63 2.73
C ARG A 704 -22.65 11.20 3.24
N TRP A 705 -23.20 10.22 2.51
CA TRP A 705 -23.04 8.82 2.84
C TRP A 705 -21.59 8.34 2.69
N ILE A 706 -20.89 8.77 1.64
CA ILE A 706 -19.44 8.50 1.48
C ILE A 706 -18.64 9.13 2.63
N LEU A 707 -19.02 10.32 3.10
CA LEU A 707 -18.39 10.92 4.28
C LEU A 707 -18.58 10.04 5.51
N MET A 708 -19.78 9.48 5.71
CA MET A 708 -20.04 8.56 6.82
C MET A 708 -19.15 7.33 6.76
N THR A 709 -19.09 6.66 5.61
CA THR A 709 -18.29 5.43 5.44
C THR A 709 -16.78 5.67 5.52
N GLU A 710 -16.29 6.86 5.13
CA GLU A 710 -14.86 7.21 5.19
C GLU A 710 -14.41 7.84 6.52
N GLN A 711 -15.27 8.63 7.16
CA GLN A 711 -14.91 9.35 8.39
C GLN A 711 -15.33 8.59 9.64
N TRP A 712 -16.45 7.88 9.62
CA TRP A 712 -17.00 7.15 10.77
C TRP A 712 -17.45 5.73 10.40
N PRO A 713 -16.54 4.87 9.89
CA PRO A 713 -16.88 3.52 9.47
C PRO A 713 -17.47 2.64 10.58
N LEU A 714 -17.04 2.74 11.85
CA LEU A 714 -17.62 1.99 12.97
C LEU A 714 -19.07 2.39 13.22
N HIS A 715 -19.35 3.70 13.35
CA HIS A 715 -20.72 4.20 13.51
C HIS A 715 -21.60 3.77 12.32
N THR A 716 -21.08 3.89 11.11
CA THR A 716 -21.81 3.53 9.89
C THR A 716 -22.08 2.03 9.83
N ALA A 717 -21.13 1.19 10.22
CA ALA A 717 -21.28 -0.26 10.28
C ALA A 717 -22.39 -0.68 11.26
N TRP A 718 -22.43 -0.09 12.46
CA TRP A 718 -23.48 -0.33 13.45
C TRP A 718 -24.87 0.13 12.97
N ILE A 719 -24.95 1.27 12.29
CA ILE A 719 -26.20 1.75 11.69
C ILE A 719 -26.69 0.77 10.63
N LEU A 720 -25.82 0.35 9.71
CA LEU A 720 -26.17 -0.60 8.67
C LEU A 720 -26.60 -1.96 9.24
N GLU A 721 -25.89 -2.43 10.27
CA GLU A 721 -26.21 -3.65 11.01
C GLU A 721 -27.61 -3.57 11.63
N HIS A 722 -27.99 -2.44 12.25
CA HIS A 722 -29.35 -2.26 12.76
C HIS A 722 -30.39 -2.26 11.64
N VAL A 723 -30.14 -1.54 10.55
CA VAL A 723 -31.06 -1.44 9.40
C VAL A 723 -31.29 -2.82 8.74
N GLU A 724 -30.25 -3.63 8.58
CA GLU A 724 -30.35 -4.98 8.01
C GLU A 724 -31.13 -5.95 8.89
N ASN A 725 -30.91 -5.89 10.21
CA ASN A 725 -31.65 -6.70 11.17
C ASN A 725 -33.13 -6.30 11.22
N ASP A 726 -33.42 -4.99 11.25
CA ASP A 726 -34.81 -4.50 11.25
C ASP A 726 -35.56 -4.92 9.96
N PHE A 727 -34.87 -4.97 8.81
CA PHE A 727 -35.46 -5.45 7.55
C PHE A 727 -35.65 -6.97 7.54
N SER A 728 -34.64 -7.73 8.00
CA SER A 728 -34.68 -9.20 8.02
C SER A 728 -35.74 -9.75 8.97
N LEU A 729 -35.98 -9.08 10.10
CA LEU A 729 -36.99 -9.47 11.09
C LEU A 729 -38.44 -9.17 10.65
N LYS A 730 -38.66 -8.11 9.85
CA LYS A 730 -40.02 -7.63 9.53
C LYS A 730 -40.53 -8.03 8.15
N GLY A 731 -39.69 -8.57 7.26
CA GLY A 731 -40.08 -9.06 5.91
C GLY A 731 -40.54 -7.97 4.92
N LYS A 732 -41.00 -6.82 5.43
CA LYS A 732 -41.24 -5.52 4.78
C LYS A 732 -40.92 -4.45 5.84
N LEU A 733 -40.30 -3.34 5.44
CA LEU A 733 -40.24 -2.14 6.31
C LEU A 733 -41.67 -1.81 6.73
N SER A 734 -41.97 -1.84 8.04
CA SER A 734 -43.30 -1.55 8.55
C SER A 734 -43.81 -0.26 7.91
N GLN A 735 -44.96 -0.33 7.21
CA GLN A 735 -45.53 0.76 6.41
C GLN A 735 -45.85 2.06 7.19
N ASN A 736 -45.46 2.20 8.46
CA ASN A 736 -45.89 3.29 9.31
C ASN A 736 -44.84 3.93 10.25
N LYS A 737 -43.52 3.73 10.05
CA LYS A 737 -42.49 4.60 10.67
C LYS A 737 -41.11 4.39 10.01
N SER A 738 -40.81 5.18 8.98
CA SER A 738 -39.43 5.29 8.50
C SER A 738 -38.63 6.02 9.58
N SER A 739 -37.85 5.27 10.37
CA SER A 739 -37.01 5.88 11.41
C SER A 739 -35.90 6.66 10.71
N ASN A 740 -35.61 7.86 11.21
CA ASN A 740 -34.48 8.63 10.70
C ASN A 740 -33.16 8.07 11.27
N ILE A 741 -32.03 8.48 10.69
CA ILE A 741 -30.71 8.03 11.14
C ILE A 741 -30.40 8.40 12.60
N GLN A 742 -30.99 9.48 13.11
CA GLN A 742 -30.83 9.91 14.50
C GLN A 742 -31.51 8.92 15.46
N ASP A 743 -32.70 8.45 15.13
CA ASP A 743 -33.44 7.45 15.90
C ASP A 743 -32.69 6.11 15.90
N ILE A 744 -32.12 5.73 14.74
CA ILE A 744 -31.29 4.53 14.62
C ILE A 744 -30.05 4.67 15.50
N TYR A 745 -29.35 5.80 15.41
CA TYR A 745 -28.15 6.07 16.22
C TYR A 745 -28.46 5.97 17.71
N GLN A 746 -29.58 6.51 18.19
CA GLN A 746 -29.96 6.41 19.60
C GLN A 746 -30.15 4.97 20.08
N LYS A 747 -30.55 4.04 19.21
CA LYS A 747 -30.69 2.61 19.54
C LYS A 747 -29.37 1.85 19.55
N VAL A 748 -28.37 2.29 18.78
CA VAL A 748 -27.08 1.59 18.68
C VAL A 748 -25.95 2.22 19.48
N LYS A 749 -26.11 3.47 19.94
CA LYS A 749 -25.04 4.24 20.62
C LYS A 749 -24.41 3.48 21.79
N ASP A 750 -25.22 2.78 22.60
CA ASP A 750 -24.71 2.13 23.82
C ASP A 750 -23.78 0.96 23.45
N ASN A 751 -24.00 0.32 22.30
CA ASN A 751 -23.10 -0.70 21.77
C ASN A 751 -21.85 -0.10 21.13
N ILE A 752 -21.95 1.09 20.54
CA ILE A 752 -20.81 1.78 19.92
C ILE A 752 -19.80 2.22 21.00
N TYR A 753 -20.28 2.69 22.15
CA TYR A 753 -19.46 3.18 23.26
C TYR A 753 -19.24 2.12 24.37
N ALA A 754 -19.37 0.84 24.05
CA ALA A 754 -19.00 -0.23 24.98
C ALA A 754 -17.48 -0.31 25.14
N ASP A 755 -16.98 -0.64 26.33
CA ASP A 755 -15.54 -0.72 26.63
C ASP A 755 -14.81 -1.67 25.67
N GLU A 756 -15.43 -2.78 25.27
CA GLU A 756 -14.85 -3.72 24.30
C GLU A 756 -14.67 -3.13 22.88
N MET A 757 -15.28 -1.98 22.57
CA MET A 757 -15.20 -1.30 21.28
C MET A 757 -14.16 -0.16 21.26
N ASP A 758 -13.50 0.18 22.36
CA ASP A 758 -12.59 1.33 22.46
C ASP A 758 -11.47 1.30 21.41
N GLU A 759 -10.88 0.13 21.16
CA GLU A 759 -9.83 -0.02 20.14
C GLU A 759 -10.36 0.21 18.72
N LEU A 760 -11.57 -0.26 18.44
CA LEU A 760 -12.24 -0.06 17.16
C LEU A 760 -12.67 1.39 17.01
N MET A 761 -13.04 2.09 18.08
CA MET A 761 -13.44 3.50 18.02
C MET A 761 -12.32 4.41 17.49
N LEU A 762 -11.05 3.98 17.59
CA LEU A 762 -9.89 4.70 17.02
C LEU A 762 -9.90 4.79 15.48
N ILE A 763 -10.69 3.95 14.80
CA ILE A 763 -10.82 3.99 13.33
C ILE A 763 -11.70 5.15 12.87
N ASP A 764 -12.61 5.60 13.75
CA ASP A 764 -13.52 6.69 13.47
C ASP A 764 -12.82 8.04 13.73
N SER A 765 -13.24 9.03 12.96
CA SER A 765 -12.94 10.43 13.24
C SER A 765 -13.76 10.88 14.45
N ASP A 766 -13.61 12.14 14.88
CA ASP A 766 -14.27 12.65 16.09
C ASP A 766 -15.76 12.23 16.20
N PRO A 767 -16.13 11.41 17.21
CA PRO A 767 -17.51 10.97 17.42
C PRO A 767 -18.48 12.12 17.75
N ILE A 768 -17.98 13.25 18.27
CA ILE A 768 -18.80 14.43 18.51
C ILE A 768 -19.21 15.06 17.19
N ALA A 769 -18.27 15.18 16.25
CA ALA A 769 -18.54 15.65 14.90
C ALA A 769 -19.54 14.74 14.17
N PHE A 770 -19.50 13.42 14.39
CA PHE A 770 -20.51 12.50 13.86
C PHE A 770 -21.93 12.88 14.31
N ARG A 771 -22.11 13.15 15.61
CA ARG A 771 -23.43 13.52 16.18
C ARG A 771 -23.98 14.81 15.58
N GLN A 772 -23.11 15.79 15.33
CA GLN A 772 -23.50 17.03 14.66
C GLN A 772 -23.80 16.78 13.17
N PHE A 773 -23.02 15.91 12.54
CA PHE A 773 -23.16 15.58 11.13
C PHE A 773 -24.52 14.95 10.81
N ILE A 774 -24.97 13.97 11.59
CA ILE A 774 -26.25 13.27 11.36
C ILE A 774 -27.49 14.13 11.64
N GLN A 775 -27.33 15.28 12.32
CA GLN A 775 -28.39 16.26 12.54
C GLN A 775 -28.58 17.23 11.36
N LYS A 776 -27.59 17.31 10.45
CA LYS A 776 -27.64 18.21 9.28
C LYS A 776 -28.43 17.58 8.14
N ASP A 777 -29.15 18.45 7.40
CA ASP A 777 -29.88 18.09 6.19
C ASP A 777 -28.93 17.75 5.02
N PRO A 778 -29.25 16.76 4.15
CA PRO A 778 -30.35 15.80 4.25
C PRO A 778 -30.15 14.76 5.36
N VAL A 779 -31.24 14.49 6.08
CA VAL A 779 -31.33 13.41 7.07
C VAL A 779 -31.69 12.11 6.34
N PHE A 780 -30.97 11.04 6.63
CA PHE A 780 -31.22 9.74 6.02
C PHE A 780 -32.37 9.01 6.71
N THR A 781 -33.23 8.40 5.91
CA THR A 781 -34.27 7.49 6.39
C THR A 781 -33.84 6.03 6.28
N THR A 782 -34.47 5.15 7.05
CA THR A 782 -34.18 3.69 7.01
C THR A 782 -34.34 3.11 5.59
N GLN A 783 -35.34 3.59 4.85
CA GLN A 783 -35.57 3.20 3.45
C GLN A 783 -34.43 3.64 2.54
N GLU A 784 -34.04 4.91 2.58
CA GLU A 784 -32.95 5.42 1.74
C GLU A 784 -31.62 4.71 2.05
N ILE A 785 -31.34 4.47 3.33
CA ILE A 785 -30.14 3.72 3.74
C ILE A 785 -30.15 2.35 3.08
N TYR A 786 -31.25 1.61 3.16
CA TYR A 786 -31.30 0.22 2.69
C TYR A 786 -31.39 0.08 1.15
N TYR A 787 -32.15 0.95 0.49
CA TYR A 787 -32.43 0.85 -0.95
C TYR A 787 -31.43 1.62 -1.81
N LEU A 788 -31.03 2.83 -1.39
CA LEU A 788 -30.17 3.71 -2.18
C LEU A 788 -28.70 3.60 -1.75
N LEU A 789 -28.42 3.68 -0.46
CA LEU A 789 -27.05 3.93 0.03
C LEU A 789 -26.27 2.65 0.35
N TYR A 790 -26.93 1.63 0.87
CA TYR A 790 -26.30 0.35 1.21
C TYR A 790 -25.58 -0.30 0.01
N PRO A 791 -26.17 -0.37 -1.21
CA PRO A 791 -25.45 -0.85 -2.41
C PRO A 791 -24.19 -0.06 -2.76
N LEU A 792 -24.10 1.21 -2.34
CA LEU A 792 -22.98 2.12 -2.61
C LEU A 792 -21.91 2.07 -1.51
N THR A 793 -22.05 1.19 -0.52
CA THR A 793 -21.17 1.11 0.67
C THR A 793 -19.98 0.18 0.46
N PHE A 794 -19.36 0.21 -0.73
CA PHE A 794 -18.22 -0.66 -1.06
C PHE A 794 -16.89 -0.25 -0.41
N ASN A 795 -16.82 0.99 0.09
CA ASN A 795 -15.61 1.54 0.71
C ASN A 795 -15.53 1.27 2.23
N LEU A 796 -16.59 0.69 2.81
CA LEU A 796 -16.61 0.26 4.21
C LEU A 796 -15.92 -1.10 4.35
N ASN A 797 -14.87 -1.18 5.18
CA ASN A 797 -14.09 -2.40 5.37
C ASN A 797 -14.95 -3.51 6.04
N PRO A 798 -15.14 -4.67 5.40
CA PRO A 798 -15.91 -5.78 5.97
C PRO A 798 -15.39 -6.28 7.32
N ALA A 799 -14.10 -6.11 7.62
CA ALA A 799 -13.50 -6.51 8.89
C ALA A 799 -14.16 -5.80 10.09
N VAL A 800 -14.59 -4.54 9.93
CA VAL A 800 -15.29 -3.80 11.00
C VAL A 800 -16.60 -4.49 11.37
N ARG A 801 -17.33 -5.00 10.36
CA ARG A 801 -18.56 -5.76 10.59
C ARG A 801 -18.28 -7.10 11.25
N SER A 802 -17.22 -7.80 10.84
CA SER A 802 -16.82 -9.06 11.47
C SER A 802 -16.55 -8.89 12.97
N GLU A 803 -15.88 -7.82 13.39
CA GLU A 803 -15.64 -7.54 14.81
C GLU A 803 -16.93 -7.21 15.58
N ILE A 804 -17.86 -6.47 14.96
CA ILE A 804 -19.20 -6.23 15.53
C ILE A 804 -19.94 -7.57 15.76
N THR A 805 -19.88 -8.50 14.80
CA THR A 805 -20.49 -9.83 14.94
C THR A 805 -19.86 -10.62 16.08
N LYS A 806 -18.52 -10.63 16.20
CA LYS A 806 -17.81 -11.29 17.31
C LYS A 806 -18.16 -10.70 18.66
N TYR A 807 -18.34 -9.38 18.75
CA TYR A 807 -18.78 -8.73 19.97
C TYR A 807 -20.20 -9.17 20.36
N LYS A 808 -21.14 -9.20 19.42
CA LYS A 808 -22.50 -9.69 19.66
C LYS A 808 -22.53 -11.14 20.13
N ALA A 809 -21.72 -12.01 19.52
CA ALA A 809 -21.62 -13.42 19.93
C ALA A 809 -21.15 -13.56 21.38
N ARG A 810 -20.08 -12.84 21.76
CA ARG A 810 -19.57 -12.80 23.15
C ARG A 810 -20.60 -12.25 24.14
N MET A 811 -21.37 -11.23 23.74
CA MET A 811 -22.46 -10.71 24.57
C MET A 811 -23.56 -11.76 24.77
N ALA A 812 -23.95 -12.48 23.72
CA ALA A 812 -24.94 -13.54 23.81
C ALA A 812 -24.48 -14.69 24.73
N GLU A 813 -23.20 -15.07 24.67
CA GLU A 813 -22.60 -16.05 25.60
C GLU A 813 -22.65 -15.56 27.05
N LYS A 814 -22.22 -14.33 27.33
CA LYS A 814 -22.30 -13.74 28.68
C LYS A 814 -23.73 -13.69 29.23
N PHE A 815 -24.73 -13.48 28.37
CA PHE A 815 -26.15 -13.50 28.74
C PHE A 815 -26.71 -14.91 28.97
N LEU A 816 -26.10 -15.95 28.40
CA LEU A 816 -26.47 -17.35 28.61
C LEU A 816 -25.80 -17.94 29.86
N GLU A 817 -24.63 -17.40 30.25
CA GLU A 817 -23.90 -17.78 31.47
C GLU A 817 -24.43 -17.11 32.75
N ALA A 818 -25.13 -15.97 32.62
CA ALA A 818 -25.75 -15.22 33.72
C ALA A 818 -27.21 -15.61 33.93
#